data_AF-J3NWF5-F1
#
_entry.id   AF-J3NWF5-F1
#
_cell.length_a   1.000
_cell.length_b   1.000
_cell.length_c   1.000
_cell.angle_alpha   90.00
_cell.angle_beta   90.00
_cell.angle_gamma   90.00
#
_symmetry.space_group_name_H-M   'P 1'
#
loop_
_entity.id
_entity.type
_entity.pdbx_description
1 polymer ?
#
loop_
_entity_poly.entity_id
_entity_poly.type
_entity_poly.pdbx_seq_one_letter_code
_entity_poly.pdbx_strand_id
1 'polypeptide(L)'
;MPDPGPDGEFTILTPNAMLGYGYDVDQFWYGIEKYKPLAIIVDSGSTDGGPYKLGMGKMTCGRGSYVRDLEPMLAACFHHKIRVLISSVGGDGSRKHVVEMLAIVTEIADRKGYSFKVATIDAGMDRDFIKSRIAVLKVGPCGPVEPLTAEVVDGAVDVVAQMGAEPYLEALKGDPDIILGGRSYDPAPFAAFSMYHHVSPDAAWHMGKIMECGGICAVPKGRSMIATMRADSFDLTPLSPAERCTPQSVAAHTLYEKTRPDRLPGPGGVLVLDGARYEQITPKTCRVSGARFEARPYQIKLEGVTHLGYRTIFVGGIRDPILIGQIDDFLERVRKYTQKLFPELDQSDSCRLIYHVYGNNGVMGPLEPTQASQAHELAILGEVVAPTAELSHTIANNARASILHFAYPNQIATTGNLASPLSPHEQDAGAVFKFSLYHLVDLEPGEEVSLFAIKNHIIRSTVSAPEPCPSISKERYANLDNGELAPMTKKQIPSGEASLGHLATIIRSKNSGPFELTLDVMFDNEAAYNRVKAANVLTNDMIKSRYRVQDEDILTNMYFDPALAWKCTIVRPWAQGSVGERDTLGTQQHAPLLAVRVPAAGSLATNSGSSAKVDEDSEKSRNAANCKAKPNPFAIPGFKRFPEAVARDRFSAMDVVREIWLGLELPEEALGSVTLTGDDGNPALPSSFKIGVLAQSSIALSALAAAQIHTLHNKLRTVPKVHVQLAHAAVDFKSERLYTLDGKPPTSSWGPVGGLHKTSDGHIRVHDSFPNHRYGMLELLGLDEKASRNDAAGKIANWSAVDLENVATAEGKLAAYALRSYAQWDCLPQSRAISSFPIDVNPLAPQPADVSPTPAQEFPAWMPSGSSKCLKGLRVVEMSRVIAAPLCGRTLAAHGADVVWVTSPSLPDLPAIDRDLGRGKRTVQLDIQKPEDKARLLRLLRTCDVFAQGFRPGSLASHGLSPAELAKGNPGIIMANLSAFGPRGPWSGRRGYDSLVQACAGMNVSEAEHAGNGEAARPMPCQALDHAAGYFLTTGVLAAVYRRAAAASASATTQAWRVDVSLAGVMKYLRSLGQYPGATGFEGRDYERQGDVPPGLLETMDTGFGRMRAVRHAASVEGCEVGWEVMPKPLGSDEPEWL
;
A
#
# COMPACT_ATOMS: atom_id res chain seq x y z
N MET A 1 -44.28 -7.26 -29.11
CA MET A 1 -43.78 -6.83 -27.80
C MET A 1 -44.67 -5.70 -27.32
N PRO A 2 -44.98 -5.54 -26.01
CA PRO A 2 -45.42 -4.23 -25.56
C PRO A 2 -44.21 -3.30 -25.70
N ASP A 3 -44.31 -2.32 -26.60
CA ASP A 3 -43.41 -1.18 -26.61
C ASP A 3 -43.38 -0.57 -25.20
N PRO A 4 -42.26 0.04 -24.76
CA PRO A 4 -42.30 0.89 -23.58
C PRO A 4 -43.44 1.90 -23.74
N GLY A 5 -44.05 2.31 -22.62
CA GLY A 5 -45.21 3.22 -22.65
C GLY A 5 -44.92 4.49 -23.47
N PRO A 6 -45.93 5.34 -23.75
CA PRO A 6 -45.80 6.50 -24.64
C PRO A 6 -44.63 7.47 -24.35
N ASP A 7 -44.00 7.38 -23.17
CA ASP A 7 -42.84 8.16 -22.74
C ASP A 7 -41.49 7.40 -22.67
N GLY A 8 -41.43 6.13 -23.10
CA GLY A 8 -40.22 5.31 -23.04
C GLY A 8 -39.88 4.70 -21.67
N GLU A 9 -40.75 4.88 -20.66
CA GLU A 9 -40.58 4.42 -19.28
C GLU A 9 -40.97 2.94 -19.11
N PHE A 10 -40.23 2.20 -18.28
CA PHE A 10 -40.54 0.80 -17.91
C PHE A 10 -40.07 0.46 -16.49
N THR A 11 -40.55 -0.66 -15.94
CA THR A 11 -40.22 -1.09 -14.57
C THR A 11 -39.50 -2.44 -14.52
N ILE A 12 -38.57 -2.56 -13.57
CA ILE A 12 -37.85 -3.79 -13.22
C ILE A 12 -38.19 -4.13 -11.76
N LEU A 13 -38.53 -5.39 -11.49
CA LEU A 13 -38.78 -5.89 -10.14
C LEU A 13 -37.60 -6.75 -9.67
N THR A 14 -37.08 -6.44 -8.48
CA THR A 14 -36.17 -7.32 -7.77
C THR A 14 -36.84 -7.80 -6.48
N PRO A 15 -37.23 -9.09 -6.37
CA PRO A 15 -37.89 -9.61 -5.19
C PRO A 15 -36.94 -9.78 -4.00
N ASN A 16 -35.66 -10.03 -4.26
CA ASN A 16 -34.64 -10.17 -3.24
C ASN A 16 -33.24 -10.01 -3.81
N ALA A 17 -32.29 -9.67 -2.94
CA ALA A 17 -30.86 -9.52 -3.23
C ALA A 17 -30.10 -10.85 -3.48
N MET A 18 -30.72 -11.98 -3.15
CA MET A 18 -30.12 -13.31 -3.29
C MET A 18 -31.24 -14.33 -3.42
N LEU A 19 -31.21 -15.11 -4.51
CA LEU A 19 -32.18 -16.18 -4.70
C LEU A 19 -32.00 -17.28 -3.65
N GLY A 20 -33.09 -17.77 -3.08
CA GLY A 20 -33.10 -18.79 -2.02
C GLY A 20 -33.21 -18.22 -0.60
N TYR A 21 -32.92 -16.94 -0.39
CA TYR A 21 -33.07 -16.29 0.93
C TYR A 21 -34.53 -15.98 1.29
N GLY A 22 -35.46 -16.10 0.32
CA GLY A 22 -36.88 -15.86 0.52
C GLY A 22 -37.30 -14.41 0.41
N TYR A 23 -38.52 -14.19 -0.06
CA TYR A 23 -39.18 -12.89 -0.12
C TYR A 23 -40.67 -13.05 0.21
N ASP A 24 -41.32 -11.93 0.53
CA ASP A 24 -42.75 -11.90 0.79
C ASP A 24 -43.50 -12.06 -0.55
N VAL A 25 -44.25 -13.16 -0.67
CA VAL A 25 -44.95 -13.51 -1.91
C VAL A 25 -46.13 -12.57 -2.22
N ASP A 26 -46.77 -11.99 -1.19
CA ASP A 26 -47.84 -11.02 -1.40
C ASP A 26 -47.25 -9.72 -1.95
N GLN A 27 -46.12 -9.26 -1.39
CA GLN A 27 -45.43 -8.08 -1.93
C GLN A 27 -44.95 -8.31 -3.36
N PHE A 28 -44.48 -9.52 -3.69
CA PHE A 28 -44.12 -9.90 -5.05
C PHE A 28 -45.30 -9.75 -6.00
N TRP A 29 -46.44 -10.40 -5.72
CA TRP A 29 -47.62 -10.33 -6.59
C TRP A 29 -48.23 -8.93 -6.67
N TYR A 30 -48.22 -8.18 -5.57
CA TYR A 30 -48.55 -6.75 -5.58
C TYR A 30 -47.66 -5.97 -6.55
N GLY A 31 -46.35 -6.23 -6.52
CA GLY A 31 -45.39 -5.65 -7.47
C GLY A 31 -45.73 -5.96 -8.93
N ILE A 32 -46.05 -7.22 -9.22
CA ILE A 32 -46.47 -7.68 -10.56
C ILE A 32 -47.75 -6.99 -11.02
N GLU A 33 -48.80 -6.98 -10.20
CA GLU A 33 -50.12 -6.47 -10.57
C GLU A 33 -50.15 -4.93 -10.67
N LYS A 34 -49.50 -4.23 -9.72
CA LYS A 34 -49.49 -2.76 -9.68
C LYS A 34 -48.56 -2.13 -10.70
N TYR A 35 -47.31 -2.60 -10.77
CA TYR A 35 -46.26 -1.94 -11.56
C TYR A 35 -46.00 -2.58 -12.92
N LYS A 36 -46.54 -3.77 -13.18
CA LYS A 36 -46.45 -4.49 -14.46
C LYS A 36 -45.02 -4.50 -15.04
N PRO A 37 -44.03 -5.03 -14.28
CA PRO A 37 -42.63 -4.98 -14.68
C PRO A 37 -42.36 -5.73 -15.97
N LEU A 38 -41.45 -5.20 -16.79
CA LEU A 38 -41.00 -5.88 -18.02
C LEU A 38 -40.03 -7.02 -17.71
N ALA A 39 -39.30 -6.90 -16.60
CA ALA A 39 -38.41 -7.95 -16.13
C ALA A 39 -38.42 -8.12 -14.61
N ILE A 40 -38.19 -9.36 -14.19
CA ILE A 40 -37.78 -9.73 -12.85
C ILE A 40 -36.29 -10.04 -12.93
N ILE A 41 -35.46 -9.29 -12.21
CA ILE A 41 -34.00 -9.45 -12.24
C ILE A 41 -33.49 -9.70 -10.82
N VAL A 42 -32.66 -10.73 -10.67
CA VAL A 42 -32.02 -11.11 -9.41
C VAL A 42 -30.54 -11.41 -9.68
N ASP A 43 -29.65 -10.68 -9.03
CA ASP A 43 -28.27 -11.17 -8.88
C ASP A 43 -28.20 -12.13 -7.70
N SER A 44 -27.53 -13.26 -7.89
CA SER A 44 -27.27 -14.24 -6.82
C SER A 44 -25.78 -14.39 -6.55
N GLY A 45 -25.00 -13.36 -6.85
CA GLY A 45 -23.55 -13.34 -6.70
C GLY A 45 -23.14 -13.22 -5.25
N SER A 46 -22.33 -14.16 -4.76
CA SER A 46 -21.77 -14.01 -3.42
C SER A 46 -20.52 -14.86 -3.20
N THR A 47 -19.35 -14.21 -3.16
CA THR A 47 -18.10 -14.80 -2.65
C THR A 47 -17.92 -14.57 -1.15
N ASP A 48 -18.93 -14.00 -0.48
CA ASP A 48 -18.84 -13.57 0.91
C ASP A 48 -18.57 -14.72 1.89
N GLY A 49 -19.01 -15.92 1.54
CA GLY A 49 -18.75 -17.13 2.32
C GLY A 49 -17.33 -17.66 2.22
N GLY A 50 -16.46 -17.04 1.42
CA GLY A 50 -15.12 -17.52 1.13
C GLY A 50 -15.08 -18.61 0.04
N PRO A 51 -13.92 -19.27 -0.15
CA PRO A 51 -13.65 -20.13 -1.31
C PRO A 51 -14.33 -21.51 -1.28
N TYR A 52 -14.97 -21.86 -0.15
CA TYR A 52 -15.47 -23.21 0.10
C TYR A 52 -16.53 -23.67 -0.90
N LYS A 53 -17.51 -22.81 -1.21
CA LYS A 53 -18.64 -23.17 -2.07
C LYS A 53 -18.19 -23.46 -3.50
N LEU A 54 -17.32 -22.60 -4.05
CA LEU A 54 -16.72 -22.80 -5.37
C LEU A 54 -15.87 -24.06 -5.39
N GLY A 55 -15.06 -24.29 -4.35
CA GLY A 55 -14.21 -25.49 -4.25
C GLY A 55 -15.00 -26.80 -4.16
N MET A 56 -16.15 -26.77 -3.49
CA MET A 56 -17.05 -27.93 -3.37
C MET A 56 -18.04 -28.05 -4.53
N GLY A 57 -18.20 -27.02 -5.35
CA GLY A 57 -19.28 -26.92 -6.36
C GLY A 57 -20.68 -26.97 -5.73
N LYS A 58 -20.86 -26.37 -4.55
CA LYS A 58 -22.13 -26.34 -3.82
C LYS A 58 -22.80 -24.98 -3.95
N MET A 59 -24.12 -25.01 -4.15
CA MET A 59 -24.93 -23.81 -4.10
C MET A 59 -25.02 -23.20 -2.69
N THR A 60 -25.25 -21.89 -2.63
CA THR A 60 -25.37 -21.13 -1.36
C THR A 60 -26.50 -21.60 -0.47
N CYS A 61 -27.69 -21.83 -1.04
CA CYS A 61 -28.85 -22.36 -0.33
C CYS A 61 -29.09 -23.83 -0.68
N GLY A 62 -29.87 -24.53 0.14
CA GLY A 62 -30.39 -25.84 -0.22
C GLY A 62 -31.36 -25.76 -1.40
N ARG A 63 -31.43 -26.82 -2.22
CA ARG A 63 -32.27 -26.90 -3.43
C ARG A 63 -33.72 -26.44 -3.20
N GLY A 64 -34.34 -26.88 -2.11
CA GLY A 64 -35.73 -26.52 -1.78
C GLY A 64 -35.98 -25.02 -1.63
N SER A 65 -34.98 -24.25 -1.19
CA SER A 65 -35.09 -22.79 -1.09
C SER A 65 -35.16 -22.13 -2.47
N TYR A 66 -34.40 -22.62 -3.45
CA TYR A 66 -34.46 -22.11 -4.82
C TYR A 66 -35.79 -22.46 -5.48
N VAL A 67 -36.30 -23.67 -5.26
CA VAL A 67 -37.62 -24.08 -5.77
C VAL A 67 -38.71 -23.14 -5.26
N ARG A 68 -38.75 -22.90 -3.94
CA ARG A 68 -39.71 -21.98 -3.31
C ARG A 68 -39.68 -20.58 -3.93
N ASP A 69 -38.50 -20.02 -4.14
CA ASP A 69 -38.35 -18.65 -4.62
C ASP A 69 -38.58 -18.52 -6.13
N LEU A 70 -38.30 -19.56 -6.92
CA LEU A 70 -38.50 -19.54 -8.37
C LEU A 70 -39.96 -19.78 -8.78
N GLU A 71 -40.73 -20.57 -8.04
CA GLU A 71 -42.11 -20.91 -8.39
C GLU A 71 -42.98 -19.67 -8.71
N PRO A 72 -43.04 -18.62 -7.86
CA PRO A 72 -43.81 -17.42 -8.18
C PRO A 72 -43.26 -16.64 -9.37
N MET A 73 -41.92 -16.57 -9.51
CA MET A 73 -41.25 -15.87 -10.62
C MET A 73 -41.55 -16.52 -11.97
N LEU A 74 -41.53 -17.85 -12.04
CA LEU A 74 -41.84 -18.61 -13.25
C LEU A 74 -43.33 -18.52 -13.61
N ALA A 75 -44.22 -18.52 -12.62
CA ALA A 75 -45.64 -18.27 -12.86
C ALA A 75 -45.89 -16.88 -13.45
N ALA A 76 -45.27 -15.83 -12.88
CA ALA A 76 -45.35 -14.47 -13.41
C ALA A 76 -44.79 -14.39 -14.84
N CYS A 77 -43.65 -15.04 -15.11
CA CYS A 77 -43.07 -15.14 -16.45
C CYS A 77 -44.04 -15.77 -17.46
N PHE A 78 -44.63 -16.91 -17.13
CA PHE A 78 -45.50 -17.64 -18.03
C PHE A 78 -46.81 -16.88 -18.33
N HIS A 79 -47.49 -16.40 -17.29
CA HIS A 79 -48.83 -15.81 -17.40
C HIS A 79 -48.80 -14.34 -17.82
N HIS A 80 -47.84 -13.56 -17.33
CA HIS A 80 -47.75 -12.12 -17.61
C HIS A 80 -46.72 -11.75 -18.68
N LYS A 81 -45.98 -12.74 -19.23
CA LYS A 81 -44.94 -12.53 -20.26
C LYS A 81 -43.82 -11.59 -19.80
N ILE A 82 -43.46 -11.70 -18.52
CA ILE A 82 -42.40 -10.94 -17.87
C ILE A 82 -41.09 -11.71 -17.99
N ARG A 83 -40.02 -11.07 -18.45
CA ARG A 83 -38.72 -11.75 -18.58
C ARG A 83 -38.08 -12.00 -17.21
N VAL A 84 -37.36 -13.10 -17.06
CA VAL A 84 -36.63 -13.42 -15.82
C VAL A 84 -35.14 -13.50 -16.09
N LEU A 85 -34.34 -12.66 -15.45
CA LEU A 85 -32.88 -12.70 -15.56
C LEU A 85 -32.29 -13.02 -14.19
N ILE A 86 -31.46 -14.05 -14.12
CA ILE A 86 -30.77 -14.45 -12.90
C ILE A 86 -29.27 -14.57 -13.20
N SER A 87 -28.46 -13.78 -12.53
CA SER A 87 -26.99 -13.81 -12.65
C SER A 87 -26.35 -14.52 -11.46
N SER A 88 -25.11 -14.99 -11.67
CA SER A 88 -24.31 -15.70 -10.67
C SER A 88 -25.11 -16.83 -9.98
N VAL A 89 -25.88 -17.59 -10.77
CA VAL A 89 -26.82 -18.59 -10.24
C VAL A 89 -26.15 -19.52 -9.23
N GLY A 90 -26.84 -19.76 -8.12
CA GLY A 90 -26.34 -20.62 -7.05
C GLY A 90 -25.31 -19.98 -6.11
N GLY A 91 -24.88 -18.73 -6.30
CA GLY A 91 -23.84 -18.07 -5.48
C GLY A 91 -22.63 -17.72 -6.31
N ASP A 92 -21.76 -18.70 -6.52
CA ASP A 92 -20.49 -18.50 -7.23
C ASP A 92 -20.63 -18.57 -8.77
N GLY A 93 -21.82 -18.92 -9.28
CA GLY A 93 -22.08 -18.93 -10.72
C GLY A 93 -21.20 -19.87 -11.56
N SER A 94 -20.75 -21.00 -11.01
CA SER A 94 -20.00 -22.01 -11.78
C SER A 94 -20.88 -22.69 -12.83
N ARG A 95 -20.26 -23.36 -13.81
CA ARG A 95 -20.96 -24.18 -14.81
C ARG A 95 -21.93 -25.17 -14.17
N LYS A 96 -21.52 -25.82 -13.06
CA LYS A 96 -22.36 -26.79 -12.34
C LYS A 96 -23.62 -26.12 -11.78
N HIS A 97 -23.50 -24.89 -11.27
CA HIS A 97 -24.64 -24.16 -10.75
C HIS A 97 -25.63 -23.77 -11.86
N VAL A 98 -25.13 -23.38 -13.03
CA VAL A 98 -25.99 -23.07 -14.20
C VAL A 98 -26.79 -24.30 -14.64
N VAL A 99 -26.14 -25.45 -14.73
CA VAL A 99 -26.81 -26.72 -15.09
C VAL A 99 -27.87 -27.11 -14.05
N GLU A 100 -27.54 -27.03 -12.77
CA GLU A 100 -28.47 -27.38 -11.68
C GLU A 100 -29.66 -26.40 -11.63
N MET A 101 -29.43 -25.10 -11.86
CA MET A 101 -30.50 -24.11 -11.89
C MET A 101 -31.44 -24.34 -13.09
N LEU A 102 -30.90 -24.67 -14.27
CA LEU A 102 -31.70 -25.06 -15.42
C LEU A 102 -32.55 -26.31 -15.12
N ALA A 103 -32.00 -27.28 -14.40
CA ALA A 103 -32.73 -28.48 -13.99
C ALA A 103 -33.89 -28.13 -13.04
N ILE A 104 -33.68 -27.23 -12.07
CA ILE A 104 -34.76 -26.74 -11.18
C ILE A 104 -35.86 -26.05 -11.99
N VAL A 105 -35.50 -25.15 -12.91
CA VAL A 105 -36.48 -24.46 -13.77
C VAL A 105 -37.26 -25.46 -14.63
N THR A 106 -36.57 -26.46 -15.20
CA THR A 106 -37.18 -27.53 -16.01
C THR A 106 -38.17 -28.37 -15.20
N GLU A 107 -37.79 -28.76 -13.98
CA GLU A 107 -38.65 -29.53 -13.07
C GLU A 107 -39.92 -28.76 -12.69
N ILE A 108 -39.77 -27.47 -12.32
CA ILE A 108 -40.92 -26.62 -11.99
C ILE A 108 -41.82 -26.44 -13.23
N ALA A 109 -41.23 -26.16 -14.39
CA ALA A 109 -41.98 -25.97 -15.63
C ALA A 109 -42.78 -27.23 -16.02
N ASP A 110 -42.17 -28.41 -15.94
CA ASP A 110 -42.86 -29.66 -16.23
C ASP A 110 -44.01 -29.90 -15.25
N ARG A 111 -43.74 -29.80 -13.93
CA ARG A 111 -44.75 -29.97 -12.86
C ARG A 111 -45.94 -29.01 -13.01
N LYS A 112 -45.68 -27.75 -13.40
CA LYS A 112 -46.68 -26.68 -13.47
C LYS A 112 -47.35 -26.52 -14.84
N GLY A 113 -46.93 -27.27 -15.86
CA GLY A 113 -47.49 -27.14 -17.20
C GLY A 113 -46.97 -25.96 -18.02
N TYR A 114 -45.80 -25.40 -17.67
CA TYR A 114 -45.24 -24.21 -18.32
C TYR A 114 -44.27 -24.57 -19.44
N SER A 115 -44.16 -23.67 -20.43
CA SER A 115 -43.17 -23.78 -21.50
C SER A 115 -42.40 -22.46 -21.63
N PHE A 116 -41.08 -22.56 -21.76
CA PHE A 116 -40.17 -21.41 -21.75
C PHE A 116 -39.06 -21.57 -22.80
N LYS A 117 -38.66 -20.46 -23.39
CA LYS A 117 -37.34 -20.28 -24.02
C LYS A 117 -36.35 -19.84 -22.95
N VAL A 118 -35.32 -20.62 -22.72
CA VAL A 118 -34.30 -20.32 -21.70
C VAL A 118 -32.94 -20.16 -22.36
N ALA A 119 -32.27 -19.04 -22.09
CA ALA A 119 -30.86 -18.85 -22.43
C ALA A 119 -29.98 -19.11 -21.21
N THR A 120 -28.89 -19.86 -21.36
CA THR A 120 -27.88 -20.05 -20.32
C THR A 120 -26.55 -19.45 -20.77
N ILE A 121 -25.86 -18.75 -19.87
CA ILE A 121 -24.55 -18.16 -20.12
C ILE A 121 -23.52 -18.80 -19.19
N ASP A 122 -22.49 -19.42 -19.76
CA ASP A 122 -21.42 -20.07 -19.01
C ASP A 122 -20.29 -19.08 -18.66
N ALA A 123 -19.82 -19.15 -17.42
CA ALA A 123 -18.73 -18.31 -16.90
C ALA A 123 -17.45 -19.11 -16.58
N GLY A 124 -17.45 -20.43 -16.79
CA GLY A 124 -16.26 -21.25 -16.62
C GLY A 124 -15.20 -20.91 -17.66
N MET A 125 -13.96 -20.67 -17.22
CA MET A 125 -12.88 -20.21 -18.09
C MET A 125 -11.97 -21.34 -18.55
N ASP A 126 -11.57 -21.27 -19.83
CA ASP A 126 -10.60 -22.19 -20.39
C ASP A 126 -9.20 -21.91 -19.80
N ARG A 127 -8.53 -22.98 -19.35
CA ARG A 127 -7.23 -22.86 -18.68
C ARG A 127 -6.13 -22.47 -19.66
N ASP A 128 -6.21 -22.93 -20.90
CA ASP A 128 -5.21 -22.62 -21.92
C ASP A 128 -5.35 -21.16 -22.38
N PHE A 129 -6.57 -20.63 -22.45
CA PHE A 129 -6.81 -19.19 -22.61
C PHE A 129 -6.12 -18.38 -21.52
N ILE A 130 -6.34 -18.72 -20.23
CA ILE A 130 -5.72 -18.00 -19.11
C ILE A 130 -4.19 -18.08 -19.20
N LYS A 131 -3.63 -19.27 -19.42
CA LYS A 131 -2.17 -19.46 -19.57
C LYS A 131 -1.62 -18.69 -20.76
N SER A 132 -2.35 -18.62 -21.88
CA SER A 132 -1.94 -17.82 -23.04
C SER A 132 -1.86 -16.33 -22.71
N ARG A 133 -2.80 -15.82 -21.90
CA ARG A 133 -2.80 -14.42 -21.43
C ARG A 133 -1.68 -14.13 -20.44
N ILE A 134 -1.38 -15.07 -19.53
CA ILE A 134 -0.22 -14.98 -18.64
C ILE A 134 1.07 -14.88 -19.46
N ALA A 135 1.23 -15.72 -20.50
CA ALA A 135 2.44 -15.75 -21.32
C ALA A 135 2.72 -14.43 -22.06
N VAL A 136 1.69 -13.63 -22.32
CA VAL A 136 1.79 -12.31 -22.96
C VAL A 136 1.56 -11.14 -22.00
N LEU A 137 1.63 -11.39 -20.68
CA LEU A 137 1.51 -10.38 -19.62
C LEU A 137 0.19 -9.58 -19.64
N LYS A 138 -0.91 -10.22 -20.07
CA LYS A 138 -2.28 -9.66 -20.09
C LYS A 138 -3.12 -10.06 -18.88
N VAL A 139 -2.45 -10.41 -17.78
CA VAL A 139 -3.09 -10.77 -16.51
C VAL A 139 -2.43 -9.97 -15.39
N GLY A 140 -3.24 -9.25 -14.63
CA GLY A 140 -2.80 -8.44 -13.49
C GLY A 140 -3.50 -8.84 -12.19
N PRO A 141 -2.92 -8.54 -11.02
CA PRO A 141 -3.56 -8.79 -9.73
C PRO A 141 -4.80 -7.90 -9.52
N CYS A 142 -5.88 -8.46 -8.95
CA CYS A 142 -7.08 -7.70 -8.56
C CYS A 142 -7.06 -7.40 -7.05
N GLY A 143 -6.10 -6.58 -6.59
CA GLY A 143 -5.84 -6.34 -5.17
C GLY A 143 -4.49 -6.94 -4.73
N PRO A 144 -4.24 -7.13 -3.41
CA PRO A 144 -2.95 -7.59 -2.89
C PRO A 144 -2.79 -9.12 -3.01
N VAL A 145 -2.91 -9.65 -4.24
CA VAL A 145 -2.67 -11.06 -4.57
C VAL A 145 -1.33 -11.22 -5.29
N GLU A 146 -0.66 -12.35 -5.08
CA GLU A 146 0.56 -12.69 -5.82
C GLU A 146 0.28 -12.81 -7.32
N PRO A 147 1.26 -12.49 -8.21
CA PRO A 147 1.09 -12.66 -9.64
C PRO A 147 0.65 -14.08 -10.03
N LEU A 148 -0.30 -14.18 -10.97
CA LEU A 148 -0.82 -15.48 -11.41
C LEU A 148 0.22 -16.24 -12.24
N THR A 149 0.47 -17.50 -11.88
CA THR A 149 1.32 -18.42 -12.64
C THR A 149 0.51 -19.54 -13.29
N ALA A 150 1.08 -20.18 -14.33
CA ALA A 150 0.43 -21.28 -15.03
C ALA A 150 0.17 -22.49 -14.10
N GLU A 151 1.08 -22.76 -13.17
CA GLU A 151 0.98 -23.86 -12.21
C GLU A 151 -0.22 -23.66 -11.27
N VAL A 152 -0.49 -22.42 -10.86
CA VAL A 152 -1.64 -22.08 -10.04
C VAL A 152 -2.95 -22.28 -10.82
N VAL A 153 -2.96 -21.92 -12.11
CA VAL A 153 -4.11 -22.18 -13.00
C VAL A 153 -4.36 -23.68 -13.16
N ASP A 154 -3.32 -24.48 -13.36
CA ASP A 154 -3.45 -25.94 -13.51
C ASP A 154 -3.88 -26.61 -12.18
N GLY A 155 -3.42 -26.09 -11.04
CA GLY A 155 -3.78 -26.58 -9.69
C GLY A 155 -5.14 -26.10 -9.16
N ALA A 156 -5.84 -25.19 -9.84
CA ALA A 156 -7.16 -24.73 -9.42
C ALA A 156 -8.22 -25.83 -9.59
N VAL A 157 -9.14 -25.94 -8.63
CA VAL A 157 -10.27 -26.88 -8.67
C VAL A 157 -11.32 -26.43 -9.66
N ASP A 158 -11.67 -25.14 -9.61
CA ASP A 158 -12.59 -24.48 -10.53
C ASP A 158 -12.14 -23.04 -10.77
N VAL A 159 -12.45 -22.50 -11.95
CA VAL A 159 -12.13 -21.13 -12.35
C VAL A 159 -13.32 -20.54 -13.09
N VAL A 160 -13.83 -19.43 -12.56
CA VAL A 160 -14.91 -18.65 -13.16
C VAL A 160 -14.42 -17.24 -13.48
N ALA A 161 -15.04 -16.60 -14.46
CA ALA A 161 -14.82 -15.18 -14.73
C ALA A 161 -16.07 -14.36 -14.47
N GLN A 162 -15.89 -13.17 -13.91
CA GLN A 162 -16.94 -12.20 -13.68
C GLN A 162 -17.25 -11.45 -14.99
N MET A 163 -18.30 -11.91 -15.69
CA MET A 163 -18.70 -11.33 -16.99
C MET A 163 -19.39 -9.96 -16.84
N GLY A 164 -19.30 -9.12 -17.88
CA GLY A 164 -20.02 -7.85 -17.96
C GLY A 164 -21.45 -7.97 -18.51
N ALA A 165 -22.00 -6.85 -18.98
CA ALA A 165 -23.38 -6.78 -19.49
C ALA A 165 -23.53 -7.36 -20.91
N GLU A 166 -22.43 -7.51 -21.64
CA GLU A 166 -22.38 -7.82 -23.05
C GLU A 166 -22.93 -9.22 -23.39
N PRO A 167 -22.60 -10.30 -22.64
CA PRO A 167 -23.22 -11.61 -22.86
C PRO A 167 -24.73 -11.61 -22.65
N TYR A 168 -25.22 -10.81 -21.69
CA TYR A 168 -26.66 -10.66 -21.43
C TYR A 168 -27.35 -9.89 -22.56
N LEU A 169 -26.74 -8.82 -23.06
CA LEU A 169 -27.22 -8.07 -24.22
C LEU A 169 -27.32 -8.97 -25.46
N GLU A 170 -26.33 -9.82 -25.69
CA GLU A 170 -26.35 -10.79 -26.80
C GLU A 170 -27.46 -11.83 -26.60
N ALA A 171 -27.60 -12.40 -25.40
CA ALA A 171 -28.63 -13.38 -25.10
C ALA A 171 -30.05 -12.81 -25.29
N LEU A 172 -30.28 -11.54 -24.95
CA LEU A 172 -31.58 -10.87 -25.11
C LEU A 172 -32.04 -10.77 -26.58
N LYS A 173 -31.11 -10.79 -27.56
CA LYS A 173 -31.44 -10.81 -29.00
C LYS A 173 -32.18 -12.08 -29.42
N GLY A 174 -31.98 -13.18 -28.70
CA GLY A 174 -32.67 -14.45 -28.94
C GLY A 174 -34.14 -14.48 -28.46
N ASP A 175 -34.63 -13.38 -27.90
CA ASP A 175 -35.96 -13.27 -27.27
C ASP A 175 -36.26 -14.42 -26.28
N PRO A 176 -35.38 -14.66 -25.29
CA PRO A 176 -35.62 -15.66 -24.25
C PRO A 176 -36.66 -15.15 -23.24
N ASP A 177 -37.43 -16.09 -22.68
CA ASP A 177 -38.29 -15.82 -21.52
C ASP A 177 -37.45 -15.73 -20.24
N ILE A 178 -36.39 -16.54 -20.16
CA ILE A 178 -35.53 -16.66 -18.98
C ILE A 178 -34.05 -16.64 -19.39
N ILE A 179 -33.20 -15.90 -18.66
CA ILE A 179 -31.75 -15.95 -18.79
C ILE A 179 -31.13 -16.41 -17.46
N LEU A 180 -30.35 -17.48 -17.51
CA LEU A 180 -29.58 -18.02 -16.38
C LEU A 180 -28.09 -17.85 -16.66
N GLY A 181 -27.46 -16.85 -16.03
CA GLY A 181 -26.03 -16.61 -16.20
C GLY A 181 -25.20 -17.15 -15.05
N GLY A 182 -23.99 -17.61 -15.40
CA GLY A 182 -22.92 -17.92 -14.45
C GLY A 182 -22.38 -16.67 -13.75
N ARG A 183 -21.14 -16.76 -13.25
CA ARG A 183 -20.50 -15.69 -12.48
C ARG A 183 -20.51 -14.37 -13.27
N SER A 184 -21.09 -13.34 -12.68
CA SER A 184 -21.32 -12.05 -13.33
C SER A 184 -20.90 -10.91 -12.44
N TYR A 185 -20.57 -9.77 -13.06
CA TYR A 185 -20.54 -8.51 -12.35
C TYR A 185 -21.95 -8.22 -11.89
N ASP A 186 -22.13 -8.03 -10.58
CA ASP A 186 -23.46 -8.06 -9.95
C ASP A 186 -24.48 -7.09 -10.61
N PRO A 187 -24.09 -5.88 -11.10
CA PRO A 187 -24.99 -4.99 -11.85
C PRO A 187 -25.31 -5.44 -13.29
N ALA A 188 -24.55 -6.38 -13.87
CA ALA A 188 -24.54 -6.70 -15.29
C ALA A 188 -25.91 -7.05 -15.90
N PRO A 189 -26.75 -7.93 -15.31
CA PRO A 189 -28.05 -8.25 -15.92
C PRO A 189 -28.99 -7.04 -15.93
N PHE A 190 -28.92 -6.19 -14.91
CA PHE A 190 -29.70 -4.95 -14.81
C PHE A 190 -29.26 -3.93 -15.87
N ALA A 191 -27.95 -3.73 -15.98
CA ALA A 191 -27.37 -2.81 -16.95
C ALA A 191 -27.68 -3.27 -18.38
N ALA A 192 -27.51 -4.56 -18.67
CA ALA A 192 -27.80 -5.17 -19.96
C ALA A 192 -29.28 -5.00 -20.35
N PHE A 193 -30.20 -5.35 -19.45
CA PHE A 193 -31.63 -5.22 -19.72
C PHE A 193 -32.01 -3.76 -19.97
N SER A 194 -31.44 -2.83 -19.19
CA SER A 194 -31.73 -1.40 -19.34
C SER A 194 -31.20 -0.83 -20.65
N MET A 195 -29.96 -1.16 -21.02
CA MET A 195 -29.36 -0.73 -22.28
C MET A 195 -30.07 -1.35 -23.51
N TYR A 196 -30.56 -2.58 -23.40
CA TYR A 196 -31.42 -3.20 -24.43
C TYR A 196 -32.70 -2.38 -24.69
N HIS A 197 -33.19 -1.68 -23.67
CA HIS A 197 -34.33 -0.76 -23.73
C HIS A 197 -33.91 0.71 -23.84
N HIS A 198 -32.73 0.99 -24.42
CA HIS A 198 -32.24 2.33 -24.76
C HIS A 198 -31.99 3.28 -23.58
N VAL A 199 -31.78 2.75 -22.37
CA VAL A 199 -31.27 3.52 -21.22
C VAL A 199 -29.77 3.74 -21.39
N SER A 200 -29.29 4.94 -21.03
CA SER A 200 -27.86 5.26 -21.04
C SER A 200 -27.05 4.33 -20.11
N PRO A 201 -25.80 3.97 -20.47
CA PRO A 201 -24.92 3.19 -19.59
C PRO A 201 -24.77 3.81 -18.20
N ASP A 202 -24.71 5.13 -18.13
CA ASP A 202 -24.61 5.92 -16.90
C ASP A 202 -25.69 5.56 -15.86
N ALA A 203 -26.96 5.62 -16.29
CA ALA A 203 -28.10 5.29 -15.43
C ALA A 203 -28.25 3.78 -15.24
N ALA A 204 -27.98 2.99 -16.29
CA ALA A 204 -28.12 1.53 -16.28
C ALA A 204 -27.18 0.88 -15.24
N TRP A 205 -25.89 1.25 -15.24
CA TRP A 205 -24.91 0.72 -14.30
C TRP A 205 -25.15 1.20 -12.87
N HIS A 206 -25.55 2.47 -12.68
CA HIS A 206 -25.84 3.00 -11.36
C HIS A 206 -27.10 2.35 -10.74
N MET A 207 -28.15 2.15 -11.54
CA MET A 207 -29.33 1.42 -11.12
C MET A 207 -28.98 -0.01 -10.76
N GLY A 208 -28.23 -0.71 -11.62
CA GLY A 208 -27.82 -2.09 -11.37
C GLY A 208 -27.07 -2.25 -10.05
N LYS A 209 -26.13 -1.34 -9.75
CA LYS A 209 -25.37 -1.36 -8.49
C LYS A 209 -26.25 -1.28 -7.24
N ILE A 210 -27.38 -0.58 -7.32
CA ILE A 210 -28.31 -0.47 -6.18
C ILE A 210 -29.26 -1.66 -6.15
N MET A 211 -29.81 -2.03 -7.32
CA MET A 211 -30.81 -3.08 -7.45
C MET A 211 -30.26 -4.50 -7.29
N GLU A 212 -28.97 -4.75 -7.50
CA GLU A 212 -28.34 -6.06 -7.22
C GLU A 212 -28.57 -6.51 -5.76
N CYS A 213 -28.64 -5.54 -4.84
CA CYS A 213 -28.93 -5.77 -3.42
C CYS A 213 -30.41 -5.62 -3.06
N GLY A 214 -31.31 -5.54 -4.05
CA GLY A 214 -32.76 -5.38 -3.87
C GLY A 214 -33.13 -4.22 -2.94
N GLY A 215 -34.04 -4.48 -1.99
CA GLY A 215 -34.59 -3.50 -1.07
C GLY A 215 -33.71 -3.12 0.13
N ILE A 216 -32.44 -3.53 0.16
CA ILE A 216 -31.57 -3.31 1.32
C ILE A 216 -31.29 -1.81 1.57
N CYS A 217 -31.39 -0.97 0.55
CA CYS A 217 -31.24 0.49 0.66
C CYS A 217 -32.47 1.21 1.22
N ALA A 218 -33.59 0.52 1.44
CA ALA A 218 -34.79 1.09 2.04
C ALA A 218 -34.63 1.30 3.56
N VAL A 219 -35.49 2.16 4.11
CA VAL A 219 -35.60 2.40 5.56
C VAL A 219 -37.06 2.20 5.99
N PRO A 220 -37.35 1.30 6.94
CA PRO A 220 -36.48 0.24 7.45
C PRO A 220 -35.94 -0.67 6.34
N LYS A 221 -34.86 -1.40 6.61
CA LYS A 221 -34.21 -2.29 5.62
C LYS A 221 -35.21 -3.30 5.07
N GLY A 222 -35.43 -3.25 3.75
CA GLY A 222 -36.38 -4.10 3.03
C GLY A 222 -35.72 -5.22 2.22
N ARG A 223 -36.53 -5.89 1.40
CA ARG A 223 -36.09 -6.95 0.47
C ARG A 223 -36.48 -6.68 -0.98
N SER A 224 -37.72 -6.29 -1.22
CA SER A 224 -38.28 -6.17 -2.57
C SER A 224 -38.34 -4.72 -3.05
N MET A 225 -37.92 -4.49 -4.29
CA MET A 225 -37.80 -3.14 -4.86
C MET A 225 -38.31 -3.11 -6.31
N ILE A 226 -38.93 -1.99 -6.69
CA ILE A 226 -39.21 -1.61 -8.07
C ILE A 226 -38.23 -0.53 -8.47
N ALA A 227 -37.56 -0.71 -9.62
CA ALA A 227 -36.88 0.36 -10.33
C ALA A 227 -37.72 0.79 -11.54
N THR A 228 -38.03 2.07 -11.62
CA THR A 228 -38.70 2.67 -12.78
C THR A 228 -37.65 3.41 -13.62
N MET A 229 -37.41 2.93 -14.83
CA MET A 229 -36.31 3.34 -15.70
C MET A 229 -36.71 4.39 -16.73
N ARG A 230 -35.82 5.34 -16.98
CA ARG A 230 -35.87 6.36 -18.05
C ARG A 230 -34.51 6.42 -18.74
N ALA A 231 -34.40 7.25 -19.78
CA ALA A 231 -33.17 7.36 -20.58
C ALA A 231 -31.91 7.68 -19.75
N ASP A 232 -32.00 8.57 -18.77
CA ASP A 232 -30.86 9.13 -18.01
C ASP A 232 -31.03 9.08 -16.48
N SER A 233 -32.12 8.48 -16.00
CA SER A 233 -32.51 8.50 -14.60
C SER A 233 -33.41 7.31 -14.24
N PHE A 234 -33.55 7.04 -12.95
CA PHE A 234 -34.43 5.97 -12.45
C PHE A 234 -35.01 6.29 -11.08
N ASP A 235 -36.17 5.73 -10.78
CA ASP A 235 -36.83 5.84 -9.47
C ASP A 235 -36.80 4.50 -8.74
N LEU A 236 -36.52 4.52 -7.45
CA LEU A 236 -36.54 3.35 -6.58
C LEU A 236 -37.72 3.43 -5.62
N THR A 237 -38.58 2.40 -5.64
CA THR A 237 -39.77 2.29 -4.80
C THR A 237 -39.85 0.91 -4.12
N PRO A 238 -39.72 0.81 -2.79
CA PRO A 238 -39.88 -0.46 -2.09
C PRO A 238 -41.33 -0.96 -2.16
N LEU A 239 -41.55 -2.27 -2.11
CA LEU A 239 -42.90 -2.84 -2.20
C LEU A 239 -43.65 -2.81 -0.87
N SER A 240 -42.98 -3.09 0.24
CA SER A 240 -43.59 -3.04 1.58
C SER A 240 -44.16 -1.65 1.88
N PRO A 241 -45.40 -1.51 2.37
CA PRO A 241 -46.00 -0.22 2.69
C PRO A 241 -45.29 0.54 3.81
N ALA A 242 -44.55 -0.16 4.68
CA ALA A 242 -43.84 0.44 5.81
C ALA A 242 -42.48 1.04 5.43
N GLU A 243 -41.95 0.71 4.26
CA GLU A 243 -40.59 1.04 3.83
C GLU A 243 -40.56 2.26 2.90
N ARG A 244 -39.45 3.00 2.89
CA ARG A 244 -39.19 4.09 1.95
C ARG A 244 -37.75 4.14 1.48
N CYS A 245 -37.52 4.62 0.27
CA CYS A 245 -36.21 5.04 -0.21
C CYS A 245 -36.06 6.55 0.03
N THR A 246 -35.00 6.94 0.75
CA THR A 246 -34.64 8.34 0.95
C THR A 246 -33.38 8.68 0.15
N PRO A 247 -33.13 9.96 -0.21
CA PRO A 247 -31.88 10.37 -0.84
C PRO A 247 -30.64 9.82 -0.14
N GLN A 248 -30.62 9.96 1.19
CA GLN A 248 -29.52 9.48 2.01
C GLN A 248 -29.37 7.96 1.99
N SER A 249 -30.47 7.20 2.16
CA SER A 249 -30.39 5.73 2.24
C SER A 249 -30.01 5.08 0.91
N VAL A 250 -30.44 5.68 -0.20
CA VAL A 250 -30.05 5.26 -1.55
C VAL A 250 -28.59 5.61 -1.82
N ALA A 251 -28.15 6.83 -1.53
CA ALA A 251 -26.75 7.22 -1.65
C ALA A 251 -25.83 6.35 -0.78
N ALA A 252 -26.26 6.03 0.45
CA ALA A 252 -25.50 5.21 1.40
C ALA A 252 -25.26 3.78 0.91
N HIS A 253 -26.06 3.29 -0.03
CA HIS A 253 -25.89 1.96 -0.58
C HIS A 253 -24.62 1.83 -1.42
N THR A 254 -24.11 2.93 -1.99
CA THR A 254 -22.83 2.95 -2.74
C THR A 254 -21.61 2.64 -1.86
N LEU A 255 -21.71 2.82 -0.53
CA LEU A 255 -20.65 2.39 0.41
C LEU A 255 -20.59 0.87 0.58
N TYR A 256 -21.67 0.16 0.30
CA TYR A 256 -21.80 -1.26 0.63
C TYR A 256 -20.87 -2.11 -0.25
N GLU A 257 -19.95 -2.83 0.38
CA GLU A 257 -19.04 -3.80 -0.26
C GLU A 257 -18.13 -3.21 -1.35
N LYS A 258 -17.76 -1.92 -1.19
CA LYS A 258 -16.84 -1.22 -2.11
C LYS A 258 -15.71 -0.54 -1.36
N THR A 259 -14.51 -0.55 -1.95
CA THR A 259 -13.30 0.06 -1.41
C THR A 259 -13.45 1.57 -1.25
N ARG A 260 -14.21 2.17 -2.17
CA ARG A 260 -14.63 3.57 -2.16
C ARG A 260 -16.03 3.73 -2.76
N PRO A 261 -16.84 4.68 -2.28
CA PRO A 261 -18.23 4.83 -2.72
C PRO A 261 -18.39 5.62 -4.03
N ASP A 262 -17.38 6.36 -4.46
CA ASP A 262 -17.46 7.35 -5.54
C ASP A 262 -16.88 6.88 -6.89
N ARG A 263 -16.14 5.77 -6.91
CA ARG A 263 -15.57 5.14 -8.11
C ARG A 263 -15.75 3.63 -8.02
N LEU A 264 -16.59 3.07 -8.88
CA LEU A 264 -16.93 1.65 -8.86
C LEU A 264 -16.41 1.00 -10.15
N PRO A 265 -15.21 0.40 -10.13
CA PRO A 265 -14.69 -0.31 -11.30
C PRO A 265 -15.50 -1.59 -11.56
N GLY A 266 -15.63 -1.94 -12.84
CA GLY A 266 -16.26 -3.16 -13.33
C GLY A 266 -15.81 -3.48 -14.76
N PRO A 267 -16.31 -4.55 -15.36
CA PRO A 267 -16.02 -4.88 -16.75
C PRO A 267 -16.36 -3.71 -17.69
N GLY A 268 -15.43 -3.36 -18.58
CA GLY A 268 -15.58 -2.30 -19.58
C GLY A 268 -15.44 -0.85 -19.08
N GLY A 269 -15.35 -0.60 -17.77
CA GLY A 269 -15.24 0.78 -17.29
C GLY A 269 -15.35 1.01 -15.79
N VAL A 270 -15.43 2.28 -15.41
CA VAL A 270 -15.60 2.71 -14.01
C VAL A 270 -16.85 3.58 -13.93
N LEU A 271 -17.76 3.22 -13.03
CA LEU A 271 -18.89 4.08 -12.67
C LEU A 271 -18.42 5.19 -11.72
N VAL A 272 -18.55 6.43 -12.16
CA VAL A 272 -18.13 7.66 -11.49
C VAL A 272 -19.34 8.41 -10.96
N LEU A 273 -19.37 8.63 -9.64
CA LEU A 273 -20.56 9.13 -8.94
C LEU A 273 -20.46 10.57 -8.44
N ASP A 274 -19.43 11.35 -8.78
CA ASP A 274 -19.31 12.74 -8.28
C ASP A 274 -20.48 13.64 -8.69
N GLY A 275 -21.07 13.36 -9.86
CA GLY A 275 -22.23 14.09 -10.40
C GLY A 275 -23.59 13.51 -9.99
N ALA A 276 -23.60 12.41 -9.23
CA ALA A 276 -24.83 11.70 -8.90
C ALA A 276 -25.74 12.54 -7.99
N ARG A 277 -27.03 12.58 -8.33
CA ARG A 277 -28.07 13.31 -7.59
C ARG A 277 -29.12 12.33 -7.09
N TYR A 278 -29.62 12.59 -5.89
CA TYR A 278 -30.63 11.78 -5.22
C TYR A 278 -31.77 12.70 -4.78
N GLU A 279 -32.96 12.51 -5.33
CA GLU A 279 -34.10 13.41 -5.15
C GLU A 279 -35.30 12.64 -4.59
N GLN A 280 -35.91 13.15 -3.51
CA GLN A 280 -37.13 12.56 -2.97
C GLN A 280 -38.32 12.96 -3.86
N ILE A 281 -38.96 12.00 -4.53
CA ILE A 281 -40.10 12.25 -5.43
C ILE A 281 -41.44 12.10 -4.71
N THR A 282 -41.57 11.04 -3.93
CA THR A 282 -42.69 10.80 -3.03
C THR A 282 -42.14 10.46 -1.65
N PRO A 283 -42.95 10.40 -0.58
CA PRO A 283 -42.47 9.92 0.72
C PRO A 283 -41.84 8.52 0.70
N LYS A 284 -42.11 7.71 -0.34
CA LYS A 284 -41.63 6.33 -0.52
C LYS A 284 -40.53 6.20 -1.59
N THR A 285 -40.52 7.10 -2.58
CA THR A 285 -39.75 6.95 -3.82
C THR A 285 -38.62 7.97 -3.93
N CYS A 286 -37.43 7.51 -4.30
CA CYS A 286 -36.25 8.33 -4.55
C CYS A 286 -35.80 8.20 -6.00
N ARG A 287 -35.53 9.32 -6.67
CA ARG A 287 -34.97 9.40 -8.03
C ARG A 287 -33.46 9.56 -7.97
N VAL A 288 -32.79 8.88 -8.89
CA VAL A 288 -31.34 8.94 -9.06
C VAL A 288 -30.98 9.33 -10.50
N SER A 289 -29.99 10.21 -10.66
CA SER A 289 -29.49 10.67 -11.97
C SER A 289 -28.05 11.17 -11.87
N GLY A 290 -27.40 11.49 -13.01
CA GLY A 290 -26.13 12.24 -13.04
C GLY A 290 -24.84 11.46 -12.79
N ALA A 291 -24.92 10.13 -12.70
CA ALA A 291 -23.72 9.28 -12.74
C ALA A 291 -23.05 9.33 -14.13
N ARG A 292 -21.80 8.90 -14.24
CA ARG A 292 -21.11 8.70 -15.51
C ARG A 292 -20.37 7.37 -15.54
N PHE A 293 -20.51 6.61 -16.61
CA PHE A 293 -19.74 5.40 -16.84
C PHE A 293 -18.56 5.72 -17.77
N GLU A 294 -17.35 5.76 -17.21
CA GLU A 294 -16.14 6.02 -17.97
C GLU A 294 -15.57 4.72 -18.52
N ALA A 295 -15.56 4.59 -19.85
CA ALA A 295 -14.99 3.43 -20.51
C ALA A 295 -13.49 3.28 -20.19
N ARG A 296 -13.05 2.03 -19.99
CA ARG A 296 -11.65 1.65 -19.78
C ARG A 296 -11.33 0.44 -20.67
N PRO A 297 -10.04 0.08 -20.87
CA PRO A 297 -9.70 -1.21 -21.47
C PRO A 297 -10.49 -2.33 -20.81
N TYR A 298 -11.07 -3.21 -21.62
CA TYR A 298 -12.02 -4.18 -21.12
C TYR A 298 -11.28 -5.29 -20.37
N GLN A 299 -11.61 -5.43 -19.09
CA GLN A 299 -11.04 -6.44 -18.21
C GLN A 299 -12.14 -7.25 -17.55
N ILE A 300 -11.92 -8.55 -17.40
CA ILE A 300 -12.77 -9.43 -16.58
C ILE A 300 -11.97 -9.93 -15.39
N LYS A 301 -12.66 -10.17 -14.27
CA LYS A 301 -12.03 -10.71 -13.07
C LYS A 301 -12.14 -12.24 -13.06
N LEU A 302 -11.01 -12.93 -12.96
CA LEU A 302 -10.92 -14.35 -12.68
C LEU A 302 -11.03 -14.62 -11.17
N GLU A 303 -11.86 -15.58 -10.82
CA GLU A 303 -11.99 -16.13 -9.47
C GLU A 303 -11.78 -17.64 -9.52
N GLY A 304 -10.88 -18.16 -8.71
CA GLY A 304 -10.55 -19.60 -8.70
C GLY A 304 -9.94 -20.04 -7.39
N VAL A 305 -10.04 -21.33 -7.10
CA VAL A 305 -9.75 -21.87 -5.77
C VAL A 305 -8.89 -23.12 -5.82
N THR A 306 -8.04 -23.30 -4.82
CA THR A 306 -7.18 -24.48 -4.66
C THR A 306 -7.54 -25.22 -3.38
N HIS A 307 -7.58 -26.55 -3.44
CA HIS A 307 -7.78 -27.43 -2.28
C HIS A 307 -6.50 -27.51 -1.45
N LEU A 308 -6.60 -27.25 -0.15
CA LEU A 308 -5.46 -27.24 0.78
C LEU A 308 -5.34 -28.52 1.62
N GLY A 309 -6.45 -29.23 1.85
CA GLY A 309 -6.51 -30.37 2.76
C GLY A 309 -7.83 -30.42 3.51
N TYR A 310 -7.82 -31.06 4.68
CA TYR A 310 -8.99 -31.31 5.52
C TYR A 310 -8.85 -30.62 6.87
N ARG A 311 -9.98 -30.13 7.41
CA ARG A 311 -10.06 -29.45 8.70
C ARG A 311 -10.81 -30.30 9.72
N THR A 312 -10.24 -30.38 10.91
CA THR A 312 -10.93 -30.85 12.12
C THR A 312 -10.87 -29.75 13.17
N ILE A 313 -11.98 -29.52 13.87
CA ILE A 313 -12.08 -28.52 14.94
C ILE A 313 -12.43 -29.16 16.27
N PHE A 314 -12.10 -28.49 17.37
CA PHE A 314 -12.66 -28.78 18.69
C PHE A 314 -12.93 -27.47 19.43
N VAL A 315 -13.93 -27.48 20.31
CA VAL A 315 -14.32 -26.30 21.10
C VAL A 315 -14.36 -26.68 22.58
N GLY A 316 -13.84 -25.81 23.44
CA GLY A 316 -13.99 -26.00 24.89
C GLY A 316 -13.83 -24.70 25.68
N GLY A 317 -14.48 -24.65 26.85
CA GLY A 317 -14.44 -23.52 27.78
C GLY A 317 -13.36 -23.67 28.85
N ILE A 318 -12.78 -22.55 29.28
CA ILE A 318 -11.83 -22.47 30.40
C ILE A 318 -12.32 -21.39 31.37
N ARG A 319 -12.45 -21.74 32.64
CA ARG A 319 -12.93 -20.85 33.70
C ARG A 319 -11.98 -20.68 34.88
N ASP A 320 -10.89 -21.45 34.93
CA ASP A 320 -9.89 -21.27 35.98
C ASP A 320 -9.11 -19.96 35.76
N PRO A 321 -9.25 -18.95 36.65
CA PRO A 321 -8.54 -17.67 36.51
C PRO A 321 -7.01 -17.83 36.49
N ILE A 322 -6.47 -18.87 37.15
CA ILE A 322 -5.02 -19.14 37.16
C ILE A 322 -4.56 -19.55 35.76
N LEU A 323 -5.33 -20.39 35.07
CA LEU A 323 -5.02 -20.82 33.70
C LEU A 323 -5.30 -19.70 32.69
N ILE A 324 -6.40 -18.97 32.83
CA ILE A 324 -6.74 -17.83 31.97
C ILE A 324 -5.60 -16.80 31.97
N GLY A 325 -5.03 -16.49 33.14
CA GLY A 325 -3.92 -15.54 33.26
C GLY A 325 -2.61 -15.95 32.56
N GLN A 326 -2.50 -17.19 32.08
CA GLN A 326 -1.31 -17.75 31.42
C GLN A 326 -1.66 -18.55 30.16
N ILE A 327 -2.82 -18.27 29.53
CA ILE A 327 -3.37 -19.10 28.47
C ILE A 327 -2.46 -19.18 27.23
N ASP A 328 -1.81 -18.08 26.84
CA ASP A 328 -0.95 -18.03 25.66
C ASP A 328 0.27 -18.95 25.83
N ASP A 329 0.98 -18.82 26.96
CA ASP A 329 2.11 -19.68 27.30
C ASP A 329 1.70 -21.16 27.42
N PHE A 330 0.51 -21.42 27.99
CA PHE A 330 -0.03 -22.77 28.12
C PHE A 330 -0.31 -23.41 26.76
N LEU A 331 -1.01 -22.72 25.86
CA LEU A 331 -1.31 -23.20 24.52
C LEU A 331 -0.04 -23.39 23.68
N GLU A 332 0.97 -22.54 23.86
CA GLU A 332 2.27 -22.70 23.19
C GLU A 332 3.01 -23.95 23.69
N ARG A 333 2.94 -24.28 24.99
CA ARG A 333 3.47 -25.55 25.51
C ARG A 333 2.74 -26.76 24.92
N VAL A 334 1.41 -26.69 24.79
CA VAL A 334 0.63 -27.75 24.14
C VAL A 334 1.05 -27.90 22.68
N ARG A 335 1.12 -26.80 21.92
CA ARG A 335 1.57 -26.80 20.52
C ARG A 335 2.93 -27.47 20.37
N LYS A 336 3.93 -27.08 21.17
CA LYS A 336 5.28 -27.67 21.15
C LYS A 336 5.30 -29.15 21.48
N TYR A 337 4.42 -29.60 22.38
CA TYR A 337 4.29 -31.03 22.66
C TYR A 337 3.66 -31.79 21.48
N THR A 338 2.57 -31.26 20.92
CA THR A 338 1.93 -31.85 19.74
C THR A 338 2.91 -31.90 18.56
N GLN A 339 3.72 -30.86 18.32
CA GLN A 339 4.77 -30.86 17.29
C GLN A 339 5.85 -31.95 17.49
N LYS A 340 6.13 -32.37 18.73
CA LYS A 340 7.05 -33.51 18.97
C LYS A 340 6.44 -34.84 18.55
N LEU A 341 5.13 -34.98 18.64
CA LEU A 341 4.40 -36.19 18.24
C LEU A 341 4.07 -36.20 16.75
N PHE A 342 3.88 -35.01 16.16
CA PHE A 342 3.58 -34.79 14.75
C PHE A 342 4.59 -33.79 14.17
N PRO A 343 5.80 -34.24 13.77
CA PRO A 343 6.88 -33.36 13.30
C PRO A 343 6.52 -32.50 12.08
N GLU A 344 5.53 -32.91 11.28
CA GLU A 344 5.01 -32.18 10.13
C GLU A 344 4.16 -30.95 10.51
N LEU A 345 3.69 -30.88 11.76
CA LEU A 345 2.85 -29.80 12.25
C LEU A 345 3.59 -28.46 12.24
N ASP A 346 2.97 -27.45 11.65
CA ASP A 346 3.46 -26.08 11.49
C ASP A 346 4.80 -25.96 10.71
N GLN A 347 5.24 -27.00 9.99
CA GLN A 347 6.41 -26.93 9.10
C GLN A 347 6.08 -26.33 7.72
N SER A 348 4.81 -26.37 7.33
CA SER A 348 4.31 -25.77 6.08
C SER A 348 2.84 -25.40 6.21
N ASP A 349 2.29 -24.69 5.21
CA ASP A 349 0.86 -24.35 5.19
C ASP A 349 -0.08 -25.55 5.01
N SER A 350 0.44 -26.72 4.64
CA SER A 350 -0.36 -27.92 4.43
C SER A 350 -0.76 -28.63 5.72
N CYS A 351 -0.06 -28.37 6.84
CA CYS A 351 -0.35 -28.97 8.14
C CYS A 351 -0.17 -27.95 9.28
N ARG A 352 -1.28 -27.45 9.86
CA ARG A 352 -1.27 -26.35 10.83
C ARG A 352 -2.22 -26.60 11.99
N LEU A 353 -1.83 -26.15 13.19
CA LEU A 353 -2.70 -26.07 14.37
C LEU A 353 -2.90 -24.61 14.75
N ILE A 354 -4.14 -24.18 14.92
CA ILE A 354 -4.52 -22.79 15.21
C ILE A 354 -5.45 -22.78 16.41
N TYR A 355 -5.23 -21.82 17.31
CA TYR A 355 -6.12 -21.57 18.44
C TYR A 355 -6.80 -20.22 18.27
N HIS A 356 -8.13 -20.25 18.33
CA HIS A 356 -8.98 -19.07 18.39
C HIS A 356 -9.48 -18.94 19.83
N VAL A 357 -9.07 -17.87 20.52
CA VAL A 357 -9.33 -17.67 21.96
C VAL A 357 -10.40 -16.59 22.15
N TYR A 358 -11.66 -16.99 22.13
CA TYR A 358 -12.80 -16.11 22.39
C TYR A 358 -12.82 -15.69 23.87
N GLY A 359 -13.18 -14.44 24.13
CA GLY A 359 -12.99 -13.78 25.43
C GLY A 359 -11.62 -13.11 25.58
N ASN A 360 -10.67 -13.38 24.67
CA ASN A 360 -9.41 -12.66 24.55
C ASN A 360 -9.35 -11.87 23.22
N ASN A 361 -8.83 -12.47 22.15
CA ASN A 361 -8.69 -11.84 20.83
C ASN A 361 -9.27 -12.72 19.69
N GLY A 362 -10.18 -13.63 20.00
CA GLY A 362 -10.73 -14.61 19.06
C GLY A 362 -11.41 -14.02 17.81
N VAL A 363 -11.86 -12.75 17.87
CA VAL A 363 -12.56 -12.08 16.76
C VAL A 363 -11.62 -11.18 15.94
N MET A 364 -10.88 -10.27 16.59
CA MET A 364 -10.05 -9.28 15.90
C MET A 364 -8.58 -9.72 15.74
N GLY A 365 -8.13 -10.72 16.51
CA GLY A 365 -6.76 -11.24 16.49
C GLY A 365 -5.70 -10.15 16.63
N PRO A 366 -4.80 -9.93 15.63
CA PRO A 366 -3.76 -8.91 15.71
C PRO A 366 -4.34 -7.48 15.64
N LEU A 367 -5.56 -7.31 15.12
CA LEU A 367 -6.22 -6.00 15.10
C LEU A 367 -6.77 -5.60 16.48
N GLU A 368 -6.86 -6.54 17.43
CA GLU A 368 -7.41 -6.30 18.76
C GLU A 368 -6.60 -5.24 19.52
N PRO A 369 -7.16 -4.04 19.77
CA PRO A 369 -6.42 -2.99 20.46
C PRO A 369 -6.23 -3.27 21.96
N THR A 370 -7.11 -4.07 22.58
CA THR A 370 -7.13 -4.29 24.02
C THR A 370 -6.58 -5.67 24.42
N GLN A 371 -5.68 -5.73 25.40
CA GLN A 371 -5.32 -7.02 26.00
C GLN A 371 -6.37 -7.38 27.04
N ALA A 372 -7.04 -8.52 26.87
CA ALA A 372 -8.10 -8.98 27.78
C ALA A 372 -7.50 -9.54 29.07
N SER A 373 -6.98 -8.69 29.95
CA SER A 373 -6.35 -9.14 31.21
C SER A 373 -7.37 -9.56 32.29
N GLN A 374 -8.67 -9.69 31.99
CA GLN A 374 -9.75 -9.90 32.97
C GLN A 374 -10.92 -10.78 32.46
N ALA A 375 -10.71 -11.64 31.46
CA ALA A 375 -11.78 -12.54 31.02
C ALA A 375 -12.19 -13.49 32.16
N HIS A 376 -13.49 -13.51 32.49
CA HIS A 376 -14.04 -14.45 33.49
C HIS A 376 -14.10 -15.89 32.95
N GLU A 377 -14.21 -16.02 31.63
CA GLU A 377 -14.31 -17.29 30.93
C GLU A 377 -13.73 -17.11 29.52
N LEU A 378 -13.01 -18.13 29.04
CA LEU A 378 -12.48 -18.21 27.67
C LEU A 378 -13.13 -19.38 26.93
N ALA A 379 -13.35 -19.22 25.63
CA ALA A 379 -13.65 -20.35 24.75
C ALA A 379 -12.51 -20.54 23.75
N ILE A 380 -11.96 -21.75 23.72
CA ILE A 380 -10.91 -22.17 22.80
C ILE A 380 -11.56 -22.94 21.66
N LEU A 381 -11.45 -22.40 20.45
CA LEU A 381 -11.69 -23.14 19.22
C LEU A 381 -10.31 -23.53 18.66
N GLY A 382 -9.97 -24.81 18.77
CA GLY A 382 -8.82 -25.39 18.10
C GLY A 382 -9.20 -25.77 16.67
N GLU A 383 -8.39 -25.38 15.71
CA GLU A 383 -8.53 -25.70 14.29
C GLU A 383 -7.25 -26.39 13.83
N VAL A 384 -7.40 -27.59 13.26
CA VAL A 384 -6.30 -28.31 12.62
C VAL A 384 -6.62 -28.47 11.15
N VAL A 385 -5.67 -28.12 10.29
CA VAL A 385 -5.70 -28.42 8.86
C VAL A 385 -4.55 -29.36 8.53
N ALA A 386 -4.81 -30.43 7.78
CA ALA A 386 -3.78 -31.39 7.36
C ALA A 386 -4.11 -31.97 5.97
N PRO A 387 -3.15 -32.63 5.27
CA PRO A 387 -3.39 -33.21 3.96
C PRO A 387 -4.47 -34.30 3.91
N THR A 388 -4.73 -34.98 5.04
CA THR A 388 -5.77 -36.02 5.16
C THR A 388 -6.69 -35.75 6.35
N ALA A 389 -7.95 -36.17 6.25
CA ALA A 389 -8.92 -36.04 7.34
C ALA A 389 -8.52 -36.83 8.59
N GLU A 390 -7.89 -38.00 8.42
CA GLU A 390 -7.40 -38.82 9.53
C GLU A 390 -6.28 -38.11 10.32
N LEU A 391 -5.33 -37.50 9.61
CA LEU A 391 -4.24 -36.78 10.24
C LEU A 391 -4.73 -35.51 10.96
N SER A 392 -5.63 -34.73 10.33
CA SER A 392 -6.21 -33.56 10.98
C SER A 392 -6.95 -33.94 12.27
N HIS A 393 -7.68 -35.07 12.23
CA HIS A 393 -8.41 -35.56 13.39
C HIS A 393 -7.49 -36.04 14.51
N THR A 394 -6.43 -36.77 14.17
CA THR A 394 -5.48 -37.32 15.15
C THR A 394 -4.72 -36.20 15.87
N ILE A 395 -4.27 -35.18 15.12
CA ILE A 395 -3.62 -34.00 15.70
C ILE A 395 -4.60 -33.21 16.57
N ALA A 396 -5.84 -32.99 16.10
CA ALA A 396 -6.87 -32.26 16.86
C ALA A 396 -7.19 -32.97 18.19
N ASN A 397 -7.33 -34.29 18.16
CA ASN A 397 -7.56 -35.11 19.34
C ASN A 397 -6.41 -35.00 20.35
N ASN A 398 -5.17 -35.11 19.88
CA ASN A 398 -3.99 -34.97 20.73
C ASN A 398 -3.89 -33.58 21.36
N ALA A 399 -4.08 -32.53 20.58
CA ALA A 399 -4.02 -31.15 21.05
C ALA A 399 -5.10 -30.89 22.11
N ARG A 400 -6.35 -31.27 21.85
CA ARG A 400 -7.46 -31.14 22.82
C ARG A 400 -7.18 -31.95 24.10
N ALA A 401 -6.77 -33.21 23.98
CA ALA A 401 -6.45 -34.05 25.14
C ALA A 401 -5.31 -33.45 25.98
N SER A 402 -4.30 -32.87 25.33
CA SER A 402 -3.21 -32.17 26.01
C SER A 402 -3.70 -30.92 26.74
N ILE A 403 -4.58 -30.11 26.13
CA ILE A 403 -5.21 -28.97 26.82
C ILE A 403 -5.94 -29.44 28.08
N LEU A 404 -6.69 -30.54 28.01
CA LEU A 404 -7.47 -31.08 29.14
C LEU A 404 -6.59 -31.54 30.32
N HIS A 405 -5.40 -32.09 30.06
CA HIS A 405 -4.60 -32.82 31.05
C HIS A 405 -3.25 -32.17 31.41
N PHE A 406 -2.75 -31.19 30.65
CA PHE A 406 -1.44 -30.59 30.92
C PHE A 406 -1.40 -29.81 32.23
N ALA A 407 -0.29 -29.94 32.95
CA ALA A 407 -0.05 -29.16 34.14
C ALA A 407 0.32 -27.71 33.82
N TYR A 408 -0.01 -26.79 34.74
CA TYR A 408 0.40 -25.39 34.67
C TYR A 408 0.85 -24.87 36.04
N PRO A 409 1.74 -23.87 36.08
CA PRO A 409 2.15 -23.21 37.32
C PRO A 409 0.96 -22.81 38.21
N ASN A 410 1.07 -23.14 39.48
CA ASN A 410 0.07 -22.87 40.53
C ASN A 410 -1.30 -23.53 40.31
N GLN A 411 -1.37 -24.58 39.48
CA GLN A 411 -2.58 -25.38 39.31
C GLN A 411 -3.06 -25.96 40.65
N ILE A 412 -4.33 -25.71 40.97
CA ILE A 412 -5.01 -26.24 42.16
C ILE A 412 -5.85 -27.47 41.78
N ALA A 413 -6.63 -27.37 40.70
CA ALA A 413 -7.39 -28.49 40.16
C ALA A 413 -6.46 -29.41 39.37
N THR A 414 -6.17 -30.61 39.88
CA THR A 414 -5.16 -31.52 39.33
C THR A 414 -5.54 -32.19 38.00
N THR A 415 -6.77 -32.00 37.52
CA THR A 415 -7.26 -32.46 36.22
C THR A 415 -8.48 -31.64 35.77
N GLY A 416 -8.79 -31.64 34.47
CA GLY A 416 -10.03 -31.07 33.94
C GLY A 416 -9.94 -29.60 33.53
N ASN A 417 -8.90 -29.22 32.79
CA ASN A 417 -8.67 -27.83 32.39
C ASN A 417 -9.67 -27.27 31.37
N LEU A 418 -10.36 -28.15 30.63
CA LEU A 418 -11.17 -27.81 29.47
C LEU A 418 -12.59 -28.40 29.57
N ALA A 419 -13.60 -27.54 29.62
CA ALA A 419 -15.00 -27.93 29.55
C ALA A 419 -15.41 -28.17 28.09
N SER A 420 -15.56 -29.43 27.68
CA SER A 420 -15.95 -29.80 26.31
C SER A 420 -17.48 -29.90 26.20
N PRO A 421 -18.15 -29.08 25.38
CA PRO A 421 -19.62 -29.02 25.33
C PRO A 421 -20.26 -30.06 24.39
N LEU A 422 -19.46 -30.79 23.61
CA LEU A 422 -19.94 -31.69 22.54
C LEU A 422 -19.37 -33.11 22.68
N SER A 423 -20.13 -34.10 22.21
CA SER A 423 -19.71 -35.49 22.03
C SER A 423 -20.17 -35.95 20.65
N PRO A 424 -19.26 -36.31 19.72
CA PRO A 424 -17.81 -36.35 19.87
C PRO A 424 -17.18 -34.97 20.13
N HIS A 425 -16.00 -34.95 20.76
CA HIS A 425 -15.34 -33.71 21.19
C HIS A 425 -14.67 -32.97 20.00
N GLU A 426 -14.20 -33.72 19.01
CA GLU A 426 -13.65 -33.24 17.75
C GLU A 426 -14.69 -33.40 16.63
N GLN A 427 -14.77 -32.40 15.76
CA GLN A 427 -15.70 -32.39 14.64
C GLN A 427 -14.94 -32.17 13.33
N ASP A 428 -15.18 -33.04 12.36
CA ASP A 428 -14.64 -32.86 11.01
C ASP A 428 -15.39 -31.74 10.31
N ALA A 429 -14.67 -30.66 9.98
CA ALA A 429 -15.20 -29.52 9.24
C ALA A 429 -15.08 -29.71 7.71
N GLY A 430 -14.37 -30.75 7.27
CA GLY A 430 -14.28 -31.17 5.87
C GLY A 430 -13.16 -30.49 5.08
N ALA A 431 -13.29 -30.49 3.76
CA ALA A 431 -12.28 -29.95 2.84
C ALA A 431 -12.10 -28.42 3.00
N VAL A 432 -10.87 -27.96 2.86
CA VAL A 432 -10.45 -26.57 2.99
C VAL A 432 -9.92 -26.06 1.66
N PHE A 433 -10.26 -24.81 1.34
CA PHE A 433 -9.87 -24.17 0.10
C PHE A 433 -9.29 -22.79 0.37
N LYS A 434 -8.49 -22.28 -0.57
CA LYS A 434 -8.11 -20.86 -0.65
C LYS A 434 -8.46 -20.31 -2.02
N PHE A 435 -8.73 -19.00 -2.10
CA PHE A 435 -8.70 -18.30 -3.39
C PHE A 435 -7.26 -18.32 -3.91
N SER A 436 -7.08 -18.89 -5.09
CA SER A 436 -5.80 -18.98 -5.79
C SER A 436 -5.77 -18.12 -7.05
N LEU A 437 -6.94 -17.79 -7.61
CA LEU A 437 -7.09 -16.81 -8.66
C LEU A 437 -8.00 -15.69 -8.16
N TYR A 438 -7.48 -14.46 -8.18
CA TYR A 438 -8.23 -13.22 -7.96
C TYR A 438 -7.60 -12.11 -8.81
N HIS A 439 -7.70 -12.25 -10.13
CA HIS A 439 -6.89 -11.51 -11.11
C HIS A 439 -7.76 -10.84 -12.18
N LEU A 440 -7.29 -9.75 -12.76
CA LEU A 440 -7.89 -9.12 -13.93
C LEU A 440 -7.21 -9.63 -15.20
N VAL A 441 -7.99 -9.92 -16.24
CA VAL A 441 -7.51 -10.34 -17.55
C VAL A 441 -7.98 -9.36 -18.60
N ASP A 442 -7.05 -8.89 -19.43
CA ASP A 442 -7.36 -8.02 -20.57
C ASP A 442 -8.03 -8.84 -21.69
N LEU A 443 -9.13 -8.30 -22.21
CA LEU A 443 -9.86 -8.87 -23.34
C LEU A 443 -9.58 -8.09 -24.63
N GLU A 444 -9.52 -8.82 -25.74
CA GLU A 444 -9.58 -8.24 -27.08
C GLU A 444 -11.03 -7.91 -27.46
N PRO A 445 -11.26 -6.93 -28.36
CA PRO A 445 -12.60 -6.62 -28.83
C PRO A 445 -13.35 -7.84 -29.40
N GLY A 446 -14.57 -8.08 -28.93
CA GLY A 446 -15.41 -9.22 -29.26
C GLY A 446 -15.30 -10.38 -28.26
N GLU A 447 -14.22 -10.46 -27.48
CA GLU A 447 -14.03 -11.51 -26.48
C GLU A 447 -14.98 -11.36 -25.29
N GLU A 448 -15.48 -10.15 -25.04
CA GLU A 448 -16.49 -9.87 -24.02
C GLU A 448 -17.80 -10.65 -24.23
N VAL A 449 -18.04 -11.16 -25.45
CA VAL A 449 -19.14 -12.07 -25.76
C VAL A 449 -18.63 -13.47 -26.07
N SER A 450 -17.58 -13.62 -26.90
CA SER A 450 -17.19 -14.93 -27.41
C SER A 450 -16.63 -15.89 -26.35
N LEU A 451 -16.10 -15.37 -25.23
CA LEU A 451 -15.61 -16.19 -24.12
C LEU A 451 -16.74 -16.77 -23.26
N PHE A 452 -17.93 -16.19 -23.32
CA PHE A 452 -19.06 -16.57 -22.48
C PHE A 452 -20.13 -17.27 -23.31
N ALA A 453 -20.02 -18.60 -23.40
CA ALA A 453 -20.88 -19.39 -24.29
C ALA A 453 -22.37 -19.27 -23.91
N ILE A 454 -23.17 -18.80 -24.87
CA ILE A 454 -24.63 -18.70 -24.76
C ILE A 454 -25.28 -19.92 -25.40
N LYS A 455 -26.15 -20.60 -24.66
CA LYS A 455 -26.94 -21.75 -25.17
C LYS A 455 -28.42 -21.49 -24.98
N ASN A 456 -29.19 -21.75 -26.03
CA ASN A 456 -30.65 -21.63 -26.01
C ASN A 456 -31.31 -23.00 -25.82
N HIS A 457 -32.29 -23.05 -24.95
CA HIS A 457 -33.04 -24.24 -24.58
C HIS A 457 -34.53 -23.97 -24.75
N ILE A 458 -35.27 -24.97 -25.21
CA ILE A 458 -36.75 -24.91 -25.27
C ILE A 458 -37.27 -25.93 -24.27
N ILE A 459 -37.85 -25.45 -23.18
CA ILE A 459 -38.51 -26.29 -22.18
C ILE A 459 -39.97 -26.41 -22.59
N ARG A 460 -40.43 -27.65 -22.79
CA ARG A 460 -41.83 -28.00 -23.05
C ARG A 460 -42.32 -28.88 -21.93
N SER A 461 -43.41 -28.48 -21.27
CA SER A 461 -44.06 -29.36 -20.29
C SER A 461 -44.77 -30.52 -20.97
N THR A 462 -44.75 -31.67 -20.30
CA THR A 462 -45.51 -32.87 -20.67
C THR A 462 -46.94 -32.87 -20.13
N VAL A 463 -47.28 -31.93 -19.24
CA VAL A 463 -48.61 -31.76 -18.64
C VAL A 463 -49.52 -30.98 -19.58
N SER A 464 -50.75 -31.47 -19.79
CA SER A 464 -51.66 -30.96 -20.83
C SER A 464 -52.33 -29.62 -20.52
N ALA A 465 -52.38 -29.20 -19.24
CA ALA A 465 -52.98 -27.93 -18.82
C ALA A 465 -52.07 -27.19 -17.82
N PRO A 466 -51.67 -25.94 -18.10
CA PRO A 466 -50.90 -25.12 -17.15
C PRO A 466 -51.72 -24.83 -15.89
N GLU A 467 -51.05 -24.78 -14.75
CA GLU A 467 -51.66 -24.35 -13.49
C GLU A 467 -52.18 -22.89 -13.63
N PRO A 468 -53.32 -22.53 -13.01
CA PRO A 468 -53.80 -21.15 -13.05
C PRO A 468 -52.83 -20.18 -12.37
N CYS A 469 -52.81 -18.94 -12.87
CA CYS A 469 -51.96 -17.89 -12.31
C CYS A 469 -52.34 -17.63 -10.84
N PRO A 470 -51.37 -17.68 -9.91
CA PRO A 470 -51.59 -17.20 -8.55
C PRO A 470 -51.96 -15.70 -8.59
N SER A 471 -52.83 -15.26 -7.69
CA SER A 471 -53.21 -13.85 -7.55
C SER A 471 -53.24 -13.46 -6.09
N ILE A 472 -52.95 -12.19 -5.80
CA ILE A 472 -53.08 -11.65 -4.44
C ILE A 472 -54.56 -11.38 -4.14
N SER A 473 -55.00 -11.63 -2.90
CA SER A 473 -56.37 -11.32 -2.52
C SER A 473 -56.61 -9.80 -2.54
N LYS A 474 -57.83 -9.37 -2.91
CA LYS A 474 -58.19 -7.93 -2.95
C LYS A 474 -57.93 -7.21 -1.62
N GLU A 475 -58.14 -7.89 -0.50
CA GLU A 475 -57.86 -7.37 0.84
C GLU A 475 -56.36 -7.14 1.07
N ARG A 476 -55.51 -8.12 0.75
CA ARG A 476 -54.05 -7.99 0.89
C ARG A 476 -53.49 -6.94 -0.06
N TYR A 477 -53.99 -6.88 -1.29
CA TYR A 477 -53.66 -5.82 -2.25
C TYR A 477 -53.97 -4.44 -1.66
N ALA A 478 -55.20 -4.23 -1.18
CA ALA A 478 -55.61 -2.96 -0.60
C ALA A 478 -54.79 -2.58 0.64
N ASN A 479 -54.39 -3.55 1.46
CA ASN A 479 -53.53 -3.32 2.63
C ASN A 479 -52.11 -2.89 2.24
N LEU A 480 -51.53 -3.51 1.21
CA LEU A 480 -50.21 -3.11 0.69
C LEU A 480 -50.26 -1.74 -0.01
N ASP A 481 -51.39 -1.41 -0.63
CA ASP A 481 -51.56 -0.15 -1.37
C ASP A 481 -51.84 1.05 -0.46
N ASN A 482 -52.62 0.84 0.61
CA ASN A 482 -53.03 1.89 1.54
C ASN A 482 -52.23 1.89 2.86
N GLY A 483 -51.26 0.99 3.02
CA GLY A 483 -50.50 0.89 4.27
C GLY A 483 -49.63 2.13 4.53
N GLU A 484 -49.35 2.40 5.80
CA GLU A 484 -48.62 3.59 6.23
C GLU A 484 -47.11 3.33 6.38
N LEU A 485 -46.32 4.36 6.07
CA LEU A 485 -44.87 4.30 6.20
C LEU A 485 -44.46 4.29 7.69
N ALA A 486 -43.47 3.47 8.05
CA ALA A 486 -42.94 3.44 9.41
C ALA A 486 -42.35 4.81 9.80
N PRO A 487 -42.59 5.31 11.02
CA PRO A 487 -42.09 6.62 11.45
C PRO A 487 -40.56 6.65 11.47
N MET A 488 -39.98 7.79 11.09
CA MET A 488 -38.54 8.03 11.21
C MET A 488 -38.22 8.78 12.49
N THR A 489 -37.37 8.20 13.32
CA THR A 489 -36.84 8.86 14.52
C THR A 489 -35.37 9.15 14.30
N LYS A 490 -34.99 10.43 14.32
CA LYS A 490 -33.58 10.85 14.28
C LYS A 490 -32.96 10.75 15.67
N LYS A 491 -31.68 10.41 15.74
CA LYS A 491 -30.94 10.47 17.02
C LYS A 491 -30.89 11.91 17.54
N GLN A 492 -31.12 12.08 18.84
CA GLN A 492 -30.84 13.34 19.52
C GLN A 492 -29.34 13.56 19.60
N ILE A 493 -28.89 14.76 19.23
CA ILE A 493 -27.47 15.13 19.30
C ILE A 493 -27.18 15.62 20.72
N PRO A 494 -26.28 14.96 21.48
CA PRO A 494 -25.90 15.44 22.80
C PRO A 494 -25.20 16.79 22.71
N SER A 495 -25.48 17.70 23.65
CA SER A 495 -24.85 19.03 23.68
C SER A 495 -23.37 18.98 24.09
N GLY A 496 -22.98 18.07 24.99
CA GLY A 496 -21.60 17.86 25.43
C GLY A 496 -20.79 16.90 24.55
N GLU A 497 -19.57 16.54 25.00
CA GLU A 497 -18.77 15.48 24.36
C GLU A 497 -19.56 14.17 24.28
N ALA A 498 -19.49 13.49 23.14
CA ALA A 498 -20.20 12.25 22.89
C ALA A 498 -19.29 11.20 22.25
N SER A 499 -19.64 9.93 22.36
CA SER A 499 -18.98 8.88 21.58
C SER A 499 -19.51 8.86 20.15
N LEU A 500 -18.73 8.34 19.22
CA LEU A 500 -19.16 8.15 17.84
C LEU A 500 -20.38 7.24 17.77
N GLY A 501 -20.47 6.20 18.62
CA GLY A 501 -21.67 5.34 18.70
C GLY A 501 -22.94 6.06 19.16
N HIS A 502 -22.82 7.15 19.93
CA HIS A 502 -23.96 8.00 20.27
C HIS A 502 -24.38 8.92 19.11
N LEU A 503 -23.43 9.41 18.31
CA LEU A 503 -23.71 10.35 17.21
C LEU A 503 -24.12 9.66 15.91
N ALA A 504 -23.48 8.54 15.56
CA ALA A 504 -23.74 7.81 14.33
C ALA A 504 -24.98 6.93 14.45
N THR A 505 -25.76 6.84 13.39
CA THR A 505 -26.91 5.94 13.29
C THR A 505 -26.46 4.53 12.92
N ILE A 506 -25.44 4.43 12.07
CA ILE A 506 -24.82 3.16 11.66
C ILE A 506 -23.31 3.27 11.83
N ILE A 507 -22.72 2.28 12.50
CA ILE A 507 -21.29 2.00 12.48
C ILE A 507 -21.18 0.53 12.14
N ARG A 508 -20.59 0.20 11.00
CA ARG A 508 -20.52 -1.18 10.52
C ARG A 508 -19.18 -1.48 9.90
N SER A 509 -18.85 -2.75 9.86
CA SER A 509 -17.72 -3.27 9.12
C SER A 509 -18.20 -4.34 8.15
N LYS A 510 -17.57 -4.42 6.98
CA LYS A 510 -17.94 -5.35 5.92
C LYS A 510 -16.77 -5.53 4.95
N ASN A 511 -16.74 -6.63 4.21
CA ASN A 511 -15.68 -6.89 3.23
C ASN A 511 -15.85 -6.04 1.97
N SER A 512 -14.75 -5.74 1.28
CA SER A 512 -14.74 -5.22 -0.09
C SER A 512 -13.87 -6.13 -0.95
N GLY A 513 -14.35 -7.36 -1.13
CA GLY A 513 -13.54 -8.47 -1.67
C GLY A 513 -12.74 -9.19 -0.57
N PRO A 514 -11.96 -10.22 -0.96
CA PRO A 514 -11.37 -11.16 -0.03
C PRO A 514 -10.20 -10.59 0.77
N PHE A 515 -9.61 -9.47 0.35
CA PHE A 515 -8.41 -8.91 0.96
C PHE A 515 -8.62 -7.57 1.66
N GLU A 516 -9.83 -7.02 1.60
CA GLU A 516 -10.13 -5.69 2.12
C GLU A 516 -11.27 -5.72 3.13
N LEU A 517 -11.11 -4.94 4.20
CA LEU A 517 -12.10 -4.72 5.23
C LEU A 517 -12.49 -3.24 5.22
N THR A 518 -13.78 -2.98 5.15
CA THR A 518 -14.33 -1.64 5.17
C THR A 518 -14.99 -1.33 6.51
N LEU A 519 -14.92 -0.06 6.90
CA LEU A 519 -15.51 0.54 8.08
C LEU A 519 -16.36 1.73 7.62
N ASP A 520 -17.67 1.64 7.83
CA ASP A 520 -18.62 2.67 7.41
C ASP A 520 -19.26 3.30 8.65
N VAL A 521 -19.32 4.63 8.67
CA VAL A 521 -20.03 5.41 9.70
C VAL A 521 -21.03 6.31 8.98
N MET A 522 -22.32 6.25 9.37
CA MET A 522 -23.39 7.02 8.75
C MET A 522 -24.22 7.75 9.80
N PHE A 523 -24.70 8.95 9.45
CA PHE A 523 -25.42 9.85 10.37
C PHE A 523 -26.78 10.25 9.80
N ASP A 524 -27.86 10.08 10.55
CA ASP A 524 -29.21 10.55 10.17
C ASP A 524 -29.43 12.08 10.29
N ASN A 525 -28.37 12.79 10.71
CA ASN A 525 -28.40 14.21 11.00
C ASN A 525 -27.13 14.90 10.48
N GLU A 526 -27.32 15.90 9.63
CA GLU A 526 -26.25 16.71 9.04
C GLU A 526 -25.43 17.46 10.10
N ALA A 527 -26.04 17.90 11.20
CA ALA A 527 -25.32 18.54 12.30
C ALA A 527 -24.40 17.55 13.04
N ALA A 528 -24.81 16.28 13.20
CA ALA A 528 -23.95 15.25 13.78
C ALA A 528 -22.79 14.92 12.84
N TYR A 529 -23.09 14.77 11.55
CA TYR A 529 -22.09 14.56 10.50
C TYR A 529 -21.05 15.68 10.47
N ASN A 530 -21.49 16.93 10.36
CA ASN A 530 -20.62 18.10 10.31
C ASN A 530 -19.81 18.28 11.59
N ARG A 531 -20.40 17.95 12.76
CA ARG A 531 -19.67 17.94 14.03
C ARG A 531 -18.50 16.95 14.01
N VAL A 532 -18.72 15.72 13.54
CA VAL A 532 -17.65 14.71 13.44
C VAL A 532 -16.60 15.11 12.40
N LYS A 533 -17.05 15.57 11.23
CA LYS A 533 -16.19 16.06 10.14
C LYS A 533 -15.30 17.21 10.59
N ALA A 534 -15.85 18.20 11.29
CA ALA A 534 -15.11 19.35 11.82
C ALA A 534 -14.18 18.98 12.99
N ALA A 535 -14.56 18.00 13.82
CA ALA A 535 -13.71 17.54 14.92
C ALA A 535 -12.45 16.81 14.44
N ASN A 536 -12.41 16.35 13.18
CA ASN A 536 -11.28 15.67 12.55
C ASN A 536 -10.74 14.50 13.38
N VAL A 537 -11.63 13.69 13.96
CA VAL A 537 -11.26 12.54 14.83
C VAL A 537 -11.07 11.23 14.06
N LEU A 538 -11.55 11.15 12.82
CA LEU A 538 -11.50 9.93 11.98
C LEU A 538 -10.26 9.93 11.06
N THR A 539 -9.07 10.07 11.64
CA THR A 539 -7.79 10.18 10.90
C THR A 539 -7.11 8.82 10.70
N ASN A 540 -6.09 8.78 9.83
CA ASN A 540 -5.25 7.57 9.68
C ASN A 540 -4.57 7.18 10.99
N ASP A 541 -4.09 8.14 11.78
CA ASP A 541 -3.48 7.86 13.09
C ASP A 541 -4.46 7.20 14.06
N MET A 542 -5.73 7.64 14.04
CA MET A 542 -6.79 6.99 14.81
C MET A 542 -6.94 5.52 14.38
N ILE A 543 -7.04 5.25 13.08
CA ILE A 543 -7.18 3.88 12.56
C ILE A 543 -5.97 3.02 12.91
N LYS A 544 -4.74 3.49 12.68
CA LYS A 544 -3.50 2.79 13.06
C LYS A 544 -3.50 2.42 14.53
N SER A 545 -3.86 3.35 15.42
CA SER A 545 -3.88 3.08 16.85
C SER A 545 -4.98 2.09 17.28
N ARG A 546 -6.17 2.16 16.66
CA ARG A 546 -7.35 1.35 17.03
C ARG A 546 -7.36 -0.05 16.44
N TYR A 547 -6.71 -0.22 15.30
CA TYR A 547 -6.66 -1.48 14.57
C TYR A 547 -5.26 -2.07 14.47
N ARG A 548 -4.23 -1.42 15.06
CA ARG A 548 -2.83 -1.86 15.03
C ARG A 548 -2.28 -2.11 13.63
N VAL A 549 -2.74 -1.31 12.67
CA VAL A 549 -2.31 -1.32 11.27
C VAL A 549 -1.31 -0.21 10.97
N GLN A 550 -0.63 -0.28 9.82
CA GLN A 550 0.28 0.75 9.32
C GLN A 550 -0.40 1.66 8.29
N ASP A 551 0.27 2.74 7.87
CA ASP A 551 -0.31 3.67 6.87
C ASP A 551 -0.57 3.00 5.52
N GLU A 552 0.26 2.04 5.12
CA GLU A 552 0.13 1.27 3.88
C GLU A 552 -1.06 0.30 3.89
N ASP A 553 -1.52 -0.10 5.07
CA ASP A 553 -2.70 -0.95 5.23
C ASP A 553 -4.00 -0.15 5.08
N ILE A 554 -3.96 1.19 5.06
CA ILE A 554 -5.16 2.04 4.92
C ILE A 554 -5.31 2.45 3.45
N LEU A 555 -6.20 1.76 2.73
CA LEU A 555 -6.45 1.95 1.30
C LEU A 555 -7.29 3.19 1.00
N THR A 556 -8.30 3.45 1.83
CA THR A 556 -9.20 4.60 1.71
C THR A 556 -9.50 5.13 3.09
N ASN A 557 -9.54 6.46 3.26
CA ASN A 557 -10.10 7.13 4.44
C ASN A 557 -10.71 8.46 4.00
N MET A 558 -12.04 8.54 3.91
CA MET A 558 -12.72 9.69 3.33
C MET A 558 -14.12 9.92 3.88
N TYR A 559 -14.56 11.17 3.77
CA TYR A 559 -15.96 11.56 3.94
C TYR A 559 -16.71 11.44 2.62
N PHE A 560 -17.97 11.02 2.67
CA PHE A 560 -18.87 10.89 1.53
C PHE A 560 -20.18 11.64 1.83
N ASP A 561 -20.21 12.89 1.39
CA ASP A 561 -21.26 13.86 1.70
C ASP A 561 -22.66 13.42 1.25
N PRO A 562 -22.88 12.80 0.05
CA PRO A 562 -24.22 12.42 -0.39
C PRO A 562 -24.96 11.47 0.56
N ALA A 563 -24.24 10.66 1.33
CA ALA A 563 -24.81 9.74 2.30
C ALA A 563 -24.72 10.22 3.76
N LEU A 564 -24.15 11.40 4.01
CA LEU A 564 -23.72 11.85 5.33
C LEU A 564 -22.90 10.76 6.02
N ALA A 565 -21.83 10.32 5.36
CA ALA A 565 -21.08 9.15 5.78
C ALA A 565 -19.56 9.35 5.77
N TRP A 566 -18.87 8.49 6.49
CA TRP A 566 -17.42 8.33 6.45
C TRP A 566 -17.10 6.87 6.12
N LYS A 567 -16.06 6.68 5.29
CA LYS A 567 -15.61 5.39 4.79
C LYS A 567 -14.12 5.24 5.05
N CYS A 568 -13.74 4.14 5.69
CA CYS A 568 -12.36 3.68 5.72
C CYS A 568 -12.28 2.26 5.19
N THR A 569 -11.25 1.98 4.41
CA THR A 569 -10.96 0.62 3.92
C THR A 569 -9.53 0.29 4.28
N ILE A 570 -9.34 -0.84 4.95
CA ILE A 570 -8.04 -1.36 5.35
C ILE A 570 -7.78 -2.74 4.74
N VAL A 571 -6.50 -3.09 4.57
CA VAL A 571 -6.07 -4.43 4.19
C VAL A 571 -6.41 -5.40 5.33
N ARG A 572 -6.91 -6.59 4.98
CA ARG A 572 -7.18 -7.63 5.97
C ARG A 572 -5.87 -8.32 6.39
N PRO A 573 -5.73 -8.68 7.68
CA PRO A 573 -4.62 -9.53 8.11
C PRO A 573 -4.66 -10.94 7.49
N TRP A 574 -5.86 -11.39 7.07
CA TRP A 574 -6.08 -12.67 6.42
C TRP A 574 -7.04 -12.53 5.25
N ALA A 575 -6.82 -13.36 4.23
CA ALA A 575 -7.76 -13.48 3.14
C ALA A 575 -9.08 -14.09 3.62
N GLN A 576 -10.20 -13.57 3.15
CA GLN A 576 -11.54 -14.02 3.47
C GLN A 576 -11.69 -15.53 3.30
N GLY A 577 -12.07 -16.20 4.40
CA GLY A 577 -12.32 -17.63 4.41
C GLY A 577 -11.06 -18.51 4.34
N SER A 578 -9.86 -17.92 4.48
CA SER A 578 -8.62 -18.70 4.58
C SER A 578 -8.51 -19.45 5.91
N VAL A 579 -7.52 -20.35 5.99
CA VAL A 579 -7.17 -21.03 7.24
C VAL A 579 -6.80 -20.01 8.32
N GLY A 580 -7.39 -20.14 9.51
CA GLY A 580 -7.17 -19.21 10.62
C GLY A 580 -7.91 -17.87 10.55
N GLU A 581 -8.74 -17.63 9.53
CA GLU A 581 -9.63 -16.45 9.48
C GLU A 581 -10.61 -16.46 10.67
N ARG A 582 -10.92 -15.27 11.20
CA ARG A 582 -11.65 -15.08 12.45
C ARG A 582 -13.02 -14.43 12.26
N ASP A 583 -13.19 -13.68 11.19
CA ASP A 583 -14.44 -13.02 10.83
C ASP A 583 -14.57 -12.98 9.31
N THR A 584 -14.99 -14.12 8.74
CA THR A 584 -15.14 -14.31 7.29
C THR A 584 -15.99 -13.22 6.65
N LEU A 585 -16.99 -12.68 7.35
CA LEU A 585 -17.86 -11.63 6.81
C LEU A 585 -17.40 -10.21 7.18
N GLY A 586 -16.36 -10.07 8.01
CA GLY A 586 -15.82 -8.80 8.49
C GLY A 586 -16.83 -7.99 9.30
N THR A 587 -17.81 -8.61 9.94
CA THR A 587 -18.97 -7.91 10.51
C THR A 587 -18.76 -7.34 11.91
N GLN A 588 -17.76 -7.82 12.65
CA GLN A 588 -17.54 -7.45 14.06
C GLN A 588 -16.34 -6.51 14.27
N GLN A 589 -15.68 -6.11 13.18
CA GLN A 589 -14.48 -5.26 13.23
C GLN A 589 -14.80 -3.79 13.51
N HIS A 590 -16.06 -3.36 13.47
CA HIS A 590 -16.45 -1.96 13.71
C HIS A 590 -16.43 -1.53 15.18
N ALA A 591 -16.41 -2.48 16.11
CA ALA A 591 -16.60 -2.21 17.54
C ALA A 591 -15.64 -1.17 18.14
N PRO A 592 -14.32 -1.12 17.79
CA PRO A 592 -13.41 -0.10 18.32
C PRO A 592 -13.83 1.34 18.01
N LEU A 593 -14.58 1.57 16.93
CA LEU A 593 -15.05 2.90 16.54
C LEU A 593 -16.15 3.43 17.47
N LEU A 594 -16.93 2.54 18.11
CA LEU A 594 -18.06 2.93 18.96
C LEU A 594 -17.61 3.88 20.10
N ALA A 595 -16.40 3.68 20.61
CA ALA A 595 -15.85 4.41 21.76
C ALA A 595 -15.06 5.68 21.39
N VAL A 596 -14.89 5.99 20.10
CA VAL A 596 -14.18 7.20 19.66
C VAL A 596 -14.90 8.45 20.19
N ARG A 597 -14.18 9.36 20.83
CA ARG A 597 -14.75 10.56 21.47
C ARG A 597 -14.80 11.73 20.49
N VAL A 598 -15.92 12.47 20.51
CA VAL A 598 -16.21 13.60 19.64
C VAL A 598 -16.57 14.83 20.49
N PRO A 599 -15.78 15.92 20.43
CA PRO A 599 -16.02 17.17 21.18
C PRO A 599 -17.39 17.81 20.89
N ALA A 600 -17.88 18.68 21.78
CA ALA A 600 -19.16 19.38 21.67
C ALA A 600 -19.24 20.33 20.46
N ALA A 601 -20.46 20.53 19.91
CA ALA A 601 -20.68 21.50 18.84
C ALA A 601 -20.47 22.93 19.36
N GLY A 602 -19.53 23.68 18.77
CA GLY A 602 -19.23 25.07 19.15
C GLY A 602 -18.01 25.28 20.05
N SER A 603 -17.37 24.21 20.58
CA SER A 603 -16.08 24.37 21.28
C SER A 603 -14.91 24.69 20.35
N LEU A 604 -15.16 24.76 19.04
CA LEU A 604 -14.22 25.23 18.01
C LEU A 604 -14.32 26.76 17.78
N ALA A 605 -15.19 27.46 18.52
CA ALA A 605 -15.38 28.91 18.44
C ALA A 605 -15.10 29.62 19.78
N THR A 606 -13.84 29.58 20.22
CA THR A 606 -13.24 30.65 21.04
C THR A 606 -11.84 30.92 20.51
N ASN A 607 -11.79 31.57 19.35
CA ASN A 607 -10.79 32.59 19.00
C ASN A 607 -11.24 33.26 17.69
N SER A 608 -12.29 34.05 17.79
CA SER A 608 -12.57 35.12 16.82
C SER A 608 -12.97 36.35 17.61
N GLY A 609 -12.09 37.35 17.66
CA GLY A 609 -12.34 38.65 18.28
C GLY A 609 -12.09 39.80 17.30
N SER A 610 -13.16 40.24 16.65
CA SER A 610 -13.44 41.53 15.98
C SER A 610 -12.49 42.10 14.90
N SER A 611 -13.14 42.51 13.81
CA SER A 611 -12.60 43.18 12.63
C SER A 611 -12.10 44.61 12.84
N ALA A 612 -11.05 44.94 12.07
CA ALA A 612 -10.63 46.24 11.54
C ALA A 612 -9.80 47.19 12.44
N LYS A 613 -8.48 47.17 12.28
CA LYS A 613 -7.71 48.11 11.44
C LYS A 613 -6.22 47.73 11.45
N VAL A 614 -5.56 48.09 10.36
CA VAL A 614 -4.12 48.02 10.10
C VAL A 614 -3.34 48.64 11.27
N ASP A 615 -2.34 47.94 11.79
CA ASP A 615 -0.99 48.48 12.01
C ASP A 615 0.00 47.35 12.37
N GLU A 616 1.18 47.45 11.76
CA GLU A 616 2.36 46.63 11.96
C GLU A 616 2.89 46.74 13.41
N ASP A 617 3.71 45.77 13.81
CA ASP A 617 4.43 45.69 15.09
C ASP A 617 3.62 45.29 16.34
N SER A 618 3.58 43.98 16.64
CA SER A 618 4.12 43.44 17.92
C SER A 618 3.67 41.98 18.14
N GLU A 619 4.49 41.00 17.75
CA GLU A 619 4.36 39.62 18.25
C GLU A 619 5.74 38.99 18.44
N LYS A 620 6.41 39.40 19.52
CA LYS A 620 7.39 38.57 20.23
C LYS A 620 6.83 38.29 21.62
N SER A 621 6.95 37.03 22.04
CA SER A 621 6.63 36.52 23.38
C SER A 621 5.14 36.31 23.67
N ARG A 622 4.69 35.04 23.54
CA ARG A 622 4.13 34.23 24.64
C ARG A 622 3.62 32.88 24.13
N ASN A 623 4.32 31.82 24.52
CA ASN A 623 3.79 30.52 24.99
C ASN A 623 4.68 29.35 24.59
N ALA A 624 5.78 29.20 25.33
CA ALA A 624 6.28 27.88 25.70
C ALA A 624 5.60 27.50 27.03
N ALA A 625 4.85 26.39 27.06
CA ALA A 625 4.78 25.40 28.16
C ALA A 625 3.44 24.63 28.16
N ASN A 626 3.50 23.33 27.83
CA ASN A 626 3.16 22.18 28.70
C ASN A 626 2.51 21.00 27.93
N CYS A 627 3.33 20.07 27.46
CA CYS A 627 2.97 18.66 27.31
C CYS A 627 4.15 17.80 27.78
N LYS A 628 3.94 16.92 28.77
CA LYS A 628 4.89 15.89 29.20
C LYS A 628 4.26 14.52 28.98
N ALA A 629 4.90 13.69 28.14
CA ALA A 629 4.60 12.28 27.91
C ALA A 629 5.47 11.36 28.81
N LYS A 630 5.00 10.14 29.08
CA LYS A 630 5.73 9.12 29.88
C LYS A 630 6.86 8.44 29.06
N PRO A 631 7.94 7.92 29.70
CA PRO A 631 9.21 7.67 29.03
C PRO A 631 9.44 6.23 28.53
N ASN A 632 10.28 6.15 27.49
CA ASN A 632 10.87 4.95 26.90
C ASN A 632 11.83 4.26 27.90
N PRO A 633 11.78 2.93 28.09
CA PRO A 633 12.65 2.21 29.03
C PRO A 633 14.15 2.20 28.67
N PHE A 634 14.55 2.78 27.53
CA PHE A 634 15.96 3.01 27.16
C PHE A 634 16.36 4.50 27.19
N ALA A 635 15.53 5.39 27.74
CA ALA A 635 15.84 6.81 27.80
C ALA A 635 16.90 7.12 28.87
N ILE A 636 18.04 7.64 28.44
CA ILE A 636 19.01 8.29 29.33
C ILE A 636 18.32 9.54 29.94
N PRO A 637 18.31 9.71 31.28
CA PRO A 637 17.55 10.79 31.92
C PRO A 637 18.09 12.19 31.54
N GLY A 638 17.28 13.01 30.86
CA GLY A 638 17.62 14.41 30.52
C GLY A 638 17.08 14.96 29.19
N PHE A 639 16.43 14.13 28.36
CA PHE A 639 16.17 14.45 26.95
C PHE A 639 14.78 15.06 26.66
N LYS A 640 14.72 16.08 25.77
CA LYS A 640 13.49 16.68 25.20
C LYS A 640 13.38 16.34 23.71
N ARG A 641 12.25 15.78 23.30
CA ARG A 641 11.90 15.49 21.89
C ARG A 641 11.81 16.80 21.09
N PHE A 642 12.46 16.89 19.91
CA PHE A 642 12.32 18.04 19.01
C PHE A 642 10.89 18.13 18.45
N PRO A 643 10.28 19.32 18.37
CA PRO A 643 8.90 19.51 17.94
C PRO A 643 8.69 19.30 16.43
N GLU A 644 7.50 18.82 16.06
CA GLU A 644 7.02 18.73 14.69
C GLU A 644 6.71 20.15 14.14
N ALA A 645 7.16 20.39 12.90
CA ALA A 645 7.09 21.64 12.11
C ALA A 645 8.08 22.76 12.50
N VAL A 646 9.34 22.59 12.09
CA VAL A 646 10.35 23.67 12.08
C VAL A 646 10.22 24.46 10.77
N ALA A 647 9.97 25.77 10.85
CA ALA A 647 10.03 26.66 9.69
C ALA A 647 11.50 26.87 9.28
N ARG A 648 11.93 26.24 8.18
CA ARG A 648 13.33 26.26 7.71
C ARG A 648 13.58 27.24 6.56
N ASP A 649 12.57 27.97 6.11
CA ASP A 649 12.63 28.95 5.01
C ASP A 649 13.60 30.11 5.27
N ARG A 650 14.07 30.29 6.51
CA ARG A 650 15.06 31.31 6.89
C ARG A 650 16.34 30.73 7.47
N PHE A 651 16.54 29.42 7.39
CA PHE A 651 17.72 28.79 7.96
C PHE A 651 18.99 29.24 7.25
N SER A 652 19.98 29.64 8.04
CA SER A 652 21.37 29.75 7.62
C SER A 652 22.02 28.36 7.57
N ALA A 653 23.22 28.27 6.99
CA ALA A 653 23.99 27.02 7.02
C ALA A 653 24.28 26.55 8.45
N MET A 654 24.50 27.48 9.40
CA MET A 654 24.74 27.12 10.80
C MET A 654 23.47 26.59 11.49
N ASP A 655 22.29 27.07 11.10
CA ASP A 655 21.02 26.56 11.64
C ASP A 655 20.75 25.13 11.17
N VAL A 656 21.06 24.82 9.92
CA VAL A 656 21.03 23.44 9.40
C VAL A 656 22.01 22.54 10.15
N VAL A 657 23.25 23.00 10.35
CA VAL A 657 24.26 22.27 11.16
C VAL A 657 23.72 21.99 12.55
N ARG A 658 23.19 23.02 13.25
CA ARG A 658 22.64 22.87 14.59
C ARG A 658 21.46 21.90 14.63
N GLU A 659 20.50 22.03 13.71
CA GLU A 659 19.31 21.18 13.67
C GLU A 659 19.68 19.72 13.48
N ILE A 660 20.50 19.41 12.46
CA ILE A 660 20.85 18.03 12.15
C ILE A 660 21.75 17.45 13.25
N TRP A 661 22.72 18.20 13.75
CA TRP A 661 23.63 17.75 14.81
C TRP A 661 22.89 17.35 16.09
N LEU A 662 21.97 18.22 16.55
CA LEU A 662 21.18 17.95 17.74
C LEU A 662 20.11 16.87 17.47
N GLY A 663 19.55 16.81 16.26
CA GLY A 663 18.63 15.74 15.84
C GLY A 663 19.28 14.36 15.82
N LEU A 664 20.60 14.29 15.60
CA LEU A 664 21.42 13.08 15.72
C LEU A 664 21.89 12.79 17.14
N GLU A 665 21.49 13.59 18.12
CA GLU A 665 21.86 13.45 19.54
C GLU A 665 23.38 13.52 19.77
N LEU A 666 24.07 14.37 18.99
CA LEU A 666 25.49 14.64 19.16
C LEU A 666 25.74 15.78 20.17
N PRO A 667 26.94 15.86 20.78
CA PRO A 667 27.19 16.81 21.88
C PRO A 667 27.08 18.28 21.46
N GLU A 668 26.25 19.05 22.15
CA GLU A 668 25.95 20.44 21.79
C GLU A 668 27.20 21.34 21.84
N GLU A 669 28.13 21.07 22.76
CA GLU A 669 29.36 21.84 22.91
C GLU A 669 30.25 21.83 21.65
N ALA A 670 30.17 20.78 20.83
CA ALA A 670 30.93 20.68 19.59
C ALA A 670 30.52 21.75 18.56
N LEU A 671 29.29 22.25 18.62
CA LEU A 671 28.80 23.31 17.72
C LEU A 671 29.61 24.60 17.84
N GLY A 672 30.22 24.86 19.00
CA GLY A 672 31.11 26.01 19.22
C GLY A 672 32.41 25.95 18.42
N SER A 673 32.73 24.81 17.83
CA SER A 673 33.92 24.61 17.01
C SER A 673 33.69 24.87 15.52
N VAL A 674 32.45 25.16 15.09
CA VAL A 674 32.14 25.41 13.66
C VAL A 674 32.32 26.89 13.31
N THR A 675 33.05 27.16 12.22
CA THR A 675 33.20 28.48 11.64
C THR A 675 32.82 28.46 10.15
N LEU A 676 31.65 29.00 9.83
CA LEU A 676 31.16 29.14 8.45
C LEU A 676 31.37 30.58 7.96
N THR A 677 31.94 30.76 6.76
CA THR A 677 32.24 32.09 6.21
C THR A 677 31.85 32.20 4.74
N GLY A 678 31.75 33.44 4.25
CA GLY A 678 31.47 33.73 2.84
C GLY A 678 29.98 33.77 2.46
N ASP A 679 29.08 33.76 3.45
CA ASP A 679 27.66 34.07 3.22
C ASP A 679 27.46 35.59 3.24
N ASP A 680 27.27 36.17 2.07
CA ASP A 680 26.98 37.59 1.85
C ASP A 680 25.49 37.84 1.57
N GLY A 681 24.64 36.81 1.74
CA GLY A 681 23.22 36.83 1.42
C GLY A 681 22.88 36.51 -0.05
N ASN A 682 23.88 36.40 -0.93
CA ASN A 682 23.66 36.07 -2.34
C ASN A 682 23.65 34.55 -2.60
N PRO A 683 22.95 34.07 -3.64
CA PRO A 683 23.00 32.66 -4.03
C PRO A 683 24.42 32.22 -4.43
N ALA A 684 24.90 31.13 -3.83
CA ALA A 684 26.23 30.59 -4.13
C ALA A 684 26.31 29.84 -5.47
N LEU A 685 25.17 29.45 -6.03
CA LEU A 685 24.98 28.78 -7.32
C LEU A 685 23.70 29.31 -7.96
N PRO A 686 23.59 29.32 -9.31
CA PRO A 686 22.41 29.84 -10.00
C PRO A 686 21.22 28.88 -9.88
N SER A 687 20.49 28.97 -8.77
CA SER A 687 19.32 28.14 -8.50
C SER A 687 18.32 28.87 -7.62
N SER A 688 17.03 28.61 -7.83
CA SER A 688 16.02 29.10 -6.88
C SER A 688 16.13 28.40 -5.53
N PHE A 689 16.66 27.16 -5.47
CA PHE A 689 16.89 26.45 -4.22
C PHE A 689 18.16 26.95 -3.50
N LYS A 690 18.14 26.90 -2.17
CA LYS A 690 19.30 27.27 -1.31
C LYS A 690 20.38 26.18 -1.29
N ILE A 691 20.90 25.81 -2.46
CA ILE A 691 21.92 24.76 -2.61
C ILE A 691 23.21 25.11 -1.87
N GLY A 692 23.62 26.38 -1.86
CA GLY A 692 24.80 26.84 -1.11
C GLY A 692 24.70 26.57 0.39
N VAL A 693 23.53 26.83 0.98
CA VAL A 693 23.24 26.52 2.39
C VAL A 693 23.36 25.02 2.64
N LEU A 694 22.78 24.19 1.78
CA LEU A 694 22.86 22.73 1.87
C LEU A 694 24.31 22.23 1.73
N ALA A 695 25.08 22.81 0.82
CA ALA A 695 26.47 22.43 0.56
C ALA A 695 27.37 22.75 1.76
N GLN A 696 27.34 23.99 2.23
CA GLN A 696 28.19 24.41 3.35
C GLN A 696 27.85 23.66 4.64
N SER A 697 26.56 23.46 4.92
CA SER A 697 26.12 22.78 6.15
C SER A 697 26.40 21.28 6.15
N SER A 698 26.13 20.57 5.05
CA SER A 698 26.39 19.13 4.98
C SER A 698 27.90 18.79 5.10
N ILE A 699 28.77 19.57 4.47
CA ILE A 699 30.23 19.43 4.59
C ILE A 699 30.72 19.74 6.00
N ALA A 700 30.18 20.79 6.62
CA ALA A 700 30.52 21.15 8.00
C ALA A 700 30.10 20.05 8.99
N LEU A 701 28.93 19.45 8.81
CA LEU A 701 28.43 18.34 9.64
C LEU A 701 29.36 17.13 9.58
N SER A 702 29.82 16.71 8.39
CA SER A 702 30.72 15.56 8.27
C SER A 702 32.09 15.82 8.88
N ALA A 703 32.65 17.02 8.68
CA ALA A 703 33.94 17.41 9.24
C ALA A 703 33.88 17.59 10.77
N LEU A 704 32.79 18.17 11.30
CA LEU A 704 32.57 18.28 12.73
C LEU A 704 32.41 16.92 13.39
N ALA A 705 31.69 15.99 12.75
CA ALA A 705 31.56 14.63 13.24
C ALA A 705 32.93 13.92 13.29
N ALA A 706 33.79 14.13 12.27
CA ALA A 706 35.14 13.59 12.28
C ALA A 706 36.00 14.18 13.41
N ALA A 707 35.95 15.50 13.61
CA ALA A 707 36.64 16.17 14.71
C ALA A 707 36.15 15.69 16.09
N GLN A 708 34.85 15.45 16.25
CA GLN A 708 34.27 14.89 17.48
C GLN A 708 34.78 13.48 17.78
N ILE A 709 34.86 12.61 16.77
CA ILE A 709 35.46 11.27 16.92
C ILE A 709 36.94 11.38 17.31
N HIS A 710 37.67 12.29 16.68
CA HIS A 710 39.08 12.52 16.99
C HIS A 710 39.27 12.97 18.45
N THR A 711 38.44 13.89 18.93
CA THR A 711 38.45 14.34 20.34
C THR A 711 38.16 13.20 21.30
N LEU A 712 37.16 12.36 21.01
CA LEU A 712 36.77 11.25 21.86
C LEU A 712 37.88 10.19 21.92
N HIS A 713 38.44 9.79 20.77
CA HIS A 713 39.51 8.78 20.68
C HIS A 713 40.81 9.22 21.36
N ASN A 714 41.17 10.50 21.21
CA ASN A 714 42.41 11.06 21.75
C ASN A 714 42.25 11.72 23.13
N LYS A 715 41.03 11.69 23.70
CA LYS A 715 40.70 12.30 24.99
C LYS A 715 41.11 13.78 25.07
N LEU A 716 40.90 14.51 23.97
CA LEU A 716 41.19 15.95 23.91
C LEU A 716 40.16 16.72 24.76
N ARG A 717 40.57 17.88 25.29
CA ARG A 717 39.69 18.71 26.13
C ARG A 717 38.61 19.44 25.34
N THR A 718 38.87 19.77 24.08
CA THR A 718 37.98 20.53 23.21
C THR A 718 37.97 19.95 21.80
N VAL A 719 36.86 20.14 21.08
CA VAL A 719 36.73 19.73 19.68
C VAL A 719 37.53 20.70 18.79
N PRO A 720 38.43 20.22 17.92
CA PRO A 720 39.14 21.06 16.95
C PRO A 720 38.20 21.95 16.13
N LYS A 721 38.63 23.19 15.84
CA LYS A 721 37.82 24.09 15.02
C LYS A 721 37.69 23.58 13.59
N VAL A 722 36.46 23.58 13.09
CA VAL A 722 36.11 23.22 11.71
C VAL A 722 35.75 24.48 10.96
N HIS A 723 36.38 24.69 9.80
CA HIS A 723 36.11 25.83 8.93
C HIS A 723 35.66 25.38 7.55
N VAL A 724 34.58 25.99 7.04
CA VAL A 724 34.05 25.74 5.70
C VAL A 724 33.65 27.07 5.04
N GLN A 725 34.25 27.38 3.89
CA GLN A 725 33.90 28.57 3.10
C GLN A 725 32.77 28.25 2.11
N LEU A 726 31.77 29.12 2.01
CA LEU A 726 30.59 28.89 1.16
C LEU A 726 30.97 28.67 -0.32
N ALA A 727 31.85 29.52 -0.87
CA ALA A 727 32.31 29.39 -2.25
C ALA A 727 33.05 28.06 -2.51
N HIS A 728 33.84 27.59 -1.54
CA HIS A 728 34.53 26.30 -1.66
C HIS A 728 33.53 25.13 -1.58
N ALA A 729 32.56 25.19 -0.66
CA ALA A 729 31.52 24.18 -0.57
C ALA A 729 30.69 24.06 -1.87
N ALA A 730 30.34 25.18 -2.49
CA ALA A 730 29.64 25.20 -3.77
C ALA A 730 30.46 24.57 -4.91
N VAL A 731 31.78 24.81 -4.94
CA VAL A 731 32.69 24.18 -5.90
C VAL A 731 32.85 22.68 -5.62
N ASP A 732 32.91 22.26 -4.37
CA ASP A 732 33.07 20.84 -3.98
C ASP A 732 31.85 20.00 -4.36
N PHE A 733 30.63 20.57 -4.26
CA PHE A 733 29.37 20.01 -4.78
C PHE A 733 29.31 19.82 -6.30
N LYS A 734 30.34 20.26 -7.03
CA LYS A 734 30.52 20.07 -8.48
C LYS A 734 31.84 19.39 -8.81
N SER A 735 32.55 18.85 -7.81
CA SER A 735 33.93 18.37 -7.95
C SER A 735 34.10 17.32 -9.06
N GLU A 736 33.08 16.50 -9.33
CA GLU A 736 33.10 15.47 -10.37
C GLU A 736 33.15 16.04 -11.80
N ARG A 737 32.82 17.34 -11.95
CA ARG A 737 32.84 18.06 -13.24
C ARG A 737 34.03 19.02 -13.38
N LEU A 738 34.74 19.29 -12.29
CA LEU A 738 35.71 20.40 -12.20
C LEU A 738 37.18 19.94 -12.10
N TYR A 739 37.44 18.65 -12.25
CA TYR A 739 38.81 18.14 -12.34
C TYR A 739 39.35 18.17 -13.78
N THR A 740 40.65 18.01 -13.93
CA THR A 740 41.30 17.71 -15.20
C THR A 740 42.32 16.60 -15.01
N LEU A 741 42.49 15.76 -16.03
CA LEU A 741 43.51 14.73 -16.10
C LEU A 741 44.44 15.03 -17.29
N ASP A 742 45.74 15.24 -17.02
CA ASP A 742 46.71 15.72 -18.01
C ASP A 742 46.22 16.97 -18.78
N GLY A 743 45.59 17.89 -18.05
CA GLY A 743 45.02 19.13 -18.59
C GLY A 743 43.70 18.96 -19.35
N LYS A 744 43.15 17.75 -19.46
CA LYS A 744 41.87 17.48 -20.15
C LYS A 744 40.72 17.38 -19.14
N PRO A 745 39.54 17.98 -19.41
CA PRO A 745 38.38 17.85 -18.54
C PRO A 745 37.79 16.42 -18.56
N PRO A 746 36.95 16.04 -17.58
CA PRO A 746 36.18 14.81 -17.63
C PRO A 746 35.34 14.71 -18.90
N THR A 747 35.14 13.50 -19.40
CA THR A 747 34.18 13.21 -20.47
C THR A 747 32.75 13.26 -19.95
N SER A 748 31.78 13.64 -20.79
CA SER A 748 30.36 13.57 -20.43
C SER A 748 29.93 12.12 -20.19
N SER A 749 29.16 11.91 -19.12
CA SER A 749 28.60 10.61 -18.75
C SER A 749 27.21 10.32 -19.35
N TRP A 750 26.59 11.31 -20.00
CA TRP A 750 25.26 11.17 -20.59
C TRP A 750 25.29 10.37 -21.89
N GLY A 751 24.31 9.47 -22.06
CA GLY A 751 24.12 8.78 -23.32
C GLY A 751 23.34 9.59 -24.35
N PRO A 752 23.19 9.05 -25.56
CA PRO A 752 22.53 9.73 -26.67
C PRO A 752 21.00 9.76 -26.56
N VAL A 753 20.38 8.99 -25.66
CA VAL A 753 18.91 8.82 -25.56
C VAL A 753 18.34 9.58 -24.36
N GLY A 754 19.13 9.80 -23.32
CA GLY A 754 18.65 10.30 -22.03
C GLY A 754 18.12 11.73 -22.02
N GLY A 755 17.66 12.15 -20.86
CA GLY A 755 17.14 13.49 -20.62
C GLY A 755 15.61 13.56 -20.59
N LEU A 756 15.09 14.77 -20.67
CA LEU A 756 13.66 15.04 -20.65
C LEU A 756 13.07 14.86 -22.07
N HIS A 757 11.97 14.14 -22.16
CA HIS A 757 11.23 13.86 -23.39
C HIS A 757 9.76 14.25 -23.21
N LYS A 758 9.16 14.78 -24.27
CA LYS A 758 7.73 15.09 -24.30
C LYS A 758 6.92 13.81 -24.52
N THR A 759 5.84 13.66 -23.75
CA THR A 759 4.87 12.56 -23.84
C THR A 759 3.53 13.11 -24.37
N SER A 760 2.51 12.27 -24.52
CA SER A 760 1.20 12.68 -25.03
C SER A 760 0.46 13.64 -24.09
N ASP A 761 0.75 13.56 -22.78
CA ASP A 761 0.06 14.26 -21.69
C ASP A 761 1.00 15.07 -20.78
N GLY A 762 2.31 15.07 -21.05
CA GLY A 762 3.30 15.67 -20.16
C GLY A 762 4.74 15.47 -20.63
N HIS A 763 5.61 15.12 -19.68
CA HIS A 763 7.01 14.80 -19.95
C HIS A 763 7.49 13.64 -19.08
N ILE A 764 8.50 12.93 -19.55
CA ILE A 764 9.20 11.89 -18.81
C ILE A 764 10.70 12.16 -18.87
N ARG A 765 11.42 11.91 -17.78
CA ARG A 765 12.88 11.94 -17.76
C ARG A 765 13.42 10.52 -17.81
N VAL A 766 14.29 10.26 -18.78
CA VAL A 766 14.94 8.97 -19.03
C VAL A 766 16.40 9.02 -18.63
N HIS A 767 16.87 8.02 -17.90
CA HIS A 767 18.29 7.84 -17.58
C HIS A 767 18.94 6.80 -18.49
N ASP A 768 20.09 7.12 -19.10
CA ASP A 768 20.73 6.27 -20.11
C ASP A 768 22.27 6.20 -20.02
N SER A 769 22.84 6.71 -18.92
CA SER A 769 24.30 6.71 -18.69
C SER A 769 24.86 5.30 -18.54
N PHE A 770 24.02 4.29 -18.27
CA PHE A 770 24.40 2.88 -18.28
C PHE A 770 23.87 2.15 -19.52
N PRO A 771 24.67 1.28 -20.16
CA PRO A 771 24.25 0.52 -21.33
C PRO A 771 22.95 -0.27 -21.12
N ASN A 772 22.79 -0.96 -19.99
CA ASN A 772 21.57 -1.72 -19.69
C ASN A 772 20.31 -0.83 -19.58
N HIS A 773 20.45 0.43 -19.12
CA HIS A 773 19.34 1.38 -19.08
C HIS A 773 19.00 1.93 -20.46
N ARG A 774 20.03 2.21 -21.26
CA ARG A 774 19.86 2.67 -22.65
C ARG A 774 19.20 1.59 -23.51
N TYR A 775 19.79 0.40 -23.56
CA TYR A 775 19.30 -0.68 -24.41
C TYR A 775 17.92 -1.14 -23.98
N GLY A 776 17.66 -1.27 -22.67
CA GLY A 776 16.33 -1.64 -22.23
C GLY A 776 15.27 -0.56 -22.48
N MET A 777 15.63 0.73 -22.52
CA MET A 777 14.69 1.78 -22.97
C MET A 777 14.46 1.72 -24.49
N LEU A 778 15.49 1.50 -25.29
CA LEU A 778 15.36 1.34 -26.74
C LEU A 778 14.50 0.11 -27.09
N GLU A 779 14.73 -1.01 -26.40
CA GLU A 779 13.94 -2.25 -26.49
C GLU A 779 12.47 -1.99 -26.15
N LEU A 780 12.19 -1.32 -25.03
CA LEU A 780 10.84 -0.96 -24.60
C LEU A 780 10.12 -0.06 -25.62
N LEU A 781 10.86 0.79 -26.34
CA LEU A 781 10.33 1.66 -27.39
C LEU A 781 10.27 0.98 -28.78
N GLY A 782 10.78 -0.26 -28.90
CA GLY A 782 10.87 -1.00 -30.16
C GLY A 782 11.86 -0.38 -31.15
N LEU A 783 13.01 0.10 -30.67
CA LEU A 783 14.04 0.80 -31.43
C LEU A 783 15.37 0.02 -31.46
N ASP A 784 16.12 0.19 -32.54
CA ASP A 784 17.47 -0.37 -32.71
C ASP A 784 18.50 0.29 -31.77
N GLU A 785 19.59 -0.40 -31.43
CA GLU A 785 20.64 0.09 -30.54
C GLU A 785 21.32 1.38 -31.03
N LYS A 786 21.28 1.67 -32.34
CA LYS A 786 21.85 2.89 -32.95
C LYS A 786 20.86 4.05 -33.02
N ALA A 787 19.64 3.88 -32.51
CA ALA A 787 18.61 4.90 -32.55
C ALA A 787 19.07 6.20 -31.86
N SER A 788 18.71 7.32 -32.47
CA SER A 788 19.03 8.66 -31.98
C SER A 788 18.06 9.10 -30.88
N ARG A 789 18.41 10.20 -30.19
CA ARG A 789 17.49 10.88 -29.26
C ARG A 789 16.14 11.23 -29.90
N ASN A 790 16.16 11.62 -31.17
CA ASN A 790 14.96 12.02 -31.90
C ASN A 790 14.05 10.83 -32.20
N ASP A 791 14.63 9.66 -32.50
CA ASP A 791 13.88 8.43 -32.71
C ASP A 791 13.18 7.99 -31.41
N ALA A 792 13.91 8.03 -30.29
CA ALA A 792 13.36 7.78 -28.96
C ALA A 792 12.24 8.79 -28.61
N ALA A 793 12.47 10.08 -28.84
CA ALA A 793 11.46 11.12 -28.61
C ALA A 793 10.20 10.91 -29.44
N GLY A 794 10.33 10.51 -30.71
CA GLY A 794 9.21 10.20 -31.59
C GLY A 794 8.34 9.04 -31.10
N LYS A 795 8.95 8.02 -30.48
CA LYS A 795 8.22 6.92 -29.83
C LYS A 795 7.59 7.34 -28.51
N ILE A 796 8.35 8.00 -27.64
CA ILE A 796 7.92 8.45 -26.31
C ILE A 796 6.73 9.41 -26.40
N ALA A 797 6.66 10.24 -27.45
CA ALA A 797 5.55 11.19 -27.67
C ALA A 797 4.16 10.53 -27.74
N ASN A 798 4.08 9.23 -28.05
CA ASN A 798 2.81 8.50 -28.12
C ASN A 798 2.37 7.88 -26.79
N TRP A 799 3.23 7.88 -25.77
CA TRP A 799 2.93 7.33 -24.45
C TRP A 799 2.37 8.40 -23.53
N SER A 800 1.54 8.02 -22.55
CA SER A 800 1.32 8.86 -21.37
C SER A 800 2.55 8.78 -20.45
N ALA A 801 2.87 9.86 -19.74
CA ALA A 801 4.07 9.96 -18.91
C ALA A 801 4.09 8.92 -17.79
N VAL A 802 2.94 8.77 -17.10
CA VAL A 802 2.83 7.86 -15.96
C VAL A 802 2.74 6.41 -16.42
N ASP A 803 2.11 6.12 -17.56
CA ASP A 803 2.07 4.75 -18.08
C ASP A 803 3.47 4.29 -18.49
N LEU A 804 4.23 5.15 -19.20
CA LEU A 804 5.60 4.82 -19.57
C LEU A 804 6.52 4.68 -18.35
N GLU A 805 6.37 5.52 -17.33
CA GLU A 805 7.05 5.33 -16.03
C GLU A 805 6.69 3.97 -15.42
N ASN A 806 5.40 3.63 -15.37
CA ASN A 806 4.94 2.38 -14.76
C ASN A 806 5.51 1.17 -15.50
N VAL A 807 5.45 1.13 -16.84
CA VAL A 807 6.03 0.02 -17.60
C VAL A 807 7.56 -0.02 -17.46
N ALA A 808 8.24 1.12 -17.54
CA ALA A 808 9.70 1.18 -17.38
C ALA A 808 10.15 0.73 -15.97
N THR A 809 9.33 0.96 -14.95
CA THR A 809 9.66 0.66 -13.54
C THR A 809 9.05 -0.64 -13.01
N ALA A 810 8.06 -1.25 -13.69
CA ALA A 810 7.28 -2.41 -13.22
C ALA A 810 8.16 -3.61 -12.82
N GLU A 811 9.20 -3.90 -13.59
CA GLU A 811 10.13 -5.00 -13.30
C GLU A 811 11.42 -4.56 -12.61
N GLY A 812 11.52 -3.27 -12.25
CA GLY A 812 12.74 -2.69 -11.67
C GLY A 812 13.97 -2.74 -12.60
N LYS A 813 13.76 -2.85 -13.91
CA LYS A 813 14.83 -2.94 -14.93
C LYS A 813 15.32 -1.57 -15.41
N LEU A 814 14.44 -0.58 -15.56
CA LEU A 814 14.80 0.75 -16.06
C LEU A 814 14.65 1.83 -14.99
N ALA A 815 15.12 3.03 -15.34
CA ALA A 815 15.03 4.23 -14.50
C ALA A 815 14.53 5.39 -15.37
N ALA A 816 13.21 5.58 -15.40
CA ALA A 816 12.55 6.66 -16.10
C ALA A 816 11.33 7.10 -15.29
N TYR A 817 11.15 8.42 -15.13
CA TYR A 817 10.11 8.96 -14.27
C TYR A 817 9.37 10.12 -14.91
N ALA A 818 8.05 10.13 -14.75
CA ALA A 818 7.19 11.21 -15.17
C ALA A 818 7.58 12.50 -14.42
N LEU A 819 7.67 13.59 -15.19
CA LEU A 819 7.83 14.92 -14.64
C LEU A 819 6.55 15.31 -13.89
N ARG A 820 6.70 15.75 -12.64
CA ARG A 820 5.57 16.13 -11.78
C ARG A 820 5.81 17.49 -11.17
N SER A 821 4.74 18.19 -10.79
CA SER A 821 4.78 19.33 -9.88
C SER A 821 4.82 18.86 -8.41
N TYR A 822 5.05 19.79 -7.47
CA TYR A 822 4.95 19.47 -6.04
C TYR A 822 3.58 18.94 -5.64
N ALA A 823 2.50 19.55 -6.14
CA ALA A 823 1.14 19.10 -5.83
C ALA A 823 0.92 17.64 -6.28
N GLN A 824 1.41 17.28 -7.47
CA GLN A 824 1.32 15.90 -7.98
C GLN A 824 2.18 14.93 -7.16
N TRP A 825 3.39 15.34 -6.76
CA TRP A 825 4.29 14.52 -5.93
C TRP A 825 3.72 14.28 -4.53
N ASP A 826 3.20 15.33 -3.87
CA ASP A 826 2.70 15.28 -2.48
C ASP A 826 1.43 14.42 -2.33
N CYS A 827 0.71 14.19 -3.43
CA CYS A 827 -0.38 13.24 -3.49
C CYS A 827 0.07 11.76 -3.47
N LEU A 828 1.33 11.46 -3.81
CA LEU A 828 1.80 10.08 -3.91
C LEU A 828 2.09 9.45 -2.54
N PRO A 829 1.76 8.15 -2.33
CA PRO A 829 2.11 7.44 -1.10
C PRO A 829 3.61 7.47 -0.81
N GLN A 830 4.45 7.45 -1.85
CA GLN A 830 5.91 7.54 -1.67
C GLN A 830 6.34 8.86 -1.00
N SER A 831 5.77 10.01 -1.39
CA SER A 831 6.13 11.31 -0.80
C SER A 831 5.86 11.35 0.71
N ARG A 832 4.77 10.69 1.14
CA ARG A 832 4.35 10.60 2.54
C ARG A 832 5.24 9.66 3.36
N ALA A 833 5.75 8.58 2.76
CA ALA A 833 6.63 7.62 3.42
C ALA A 833 8.05 8.14 3.71
N ILE A 834 8.45 9.23 3.06
CA ILE A 834 9.78 9.85 3.22
C ILE A 834 9.81 10.73 4.48
N SER A 835 10.81 10.50 5.33
CA SER A 835 11.05 11.29 6.55
C SER A 835 11.31 12.77 6.24
N SER A 836 10.85 13.67 7.12
CA SER A 836 11.19 15.09 7.07
C SER A 836 12.59 15.41 7.60
N PHE A 837 13.26 14.43 8.22
CA PHE A 837 14.64 14.49 8.66
C PHE A 837 15.52 13.64 7.74
N PRO A 838 16.69 14.12 7.28
CA PRO A 838 17.41 13.49 6.15
C PRO A 838 18.27 12.29 6.53
N ILE A 839 18.49 12.01 7.82
CA ILE A 839 19.41 10.96 8.30
C ILE A 839 18.71 10.09 9.35
N ASP A 840 18.48 8.81 9.05
CA ASP A 840 17.94 7.85 10.01
C ASP A 840 19.09 7.00 10.59
N VAL A 841 19.38 7.13 11.89
CA VAL A 841 20.40 6.32 12.60
C VAL A 841 19.72 5.43 13.64
N ASN A 842 19.73 4.12 13.43
CA ASN A 842 19.00 3.16 14.26
C ASN A 842 19.88 1.98 14.69
N PRO A 843 19.76 1.49 15.94
CA PRO A 843 20.35 0.21 16.30
C PRO A 843 19.69 -0.94 15.53
N LEU A 844 20.46 -1.96 15.18
CA LEU A 844 19.89 -3.25 14.75
C LEU A 844 19.39 -4.03 15.98
N ALA A 845 18.38 -4.88 15.79
CA ALA A 845 17.73 -5.66 16.86
C ALA A 845 18.75 -6.43 17.72
N PRO A 846 18.44 -6.69 19.01
CA PRO A 846 19.35 -7.40 19.91
C PRO A 846 19.77 -8.76 19.32
N GLN A 847 21.01 -9.17 19.58
CA GLN A 847 21.51 -10.47 19.16
C GLN A 847 20.53 -11.58 19.60
N PRO A 848 20.26 -12.58 18.74
CA PRO A 848 19.61 -13.80 19.19
C PRO A 848 20.50 -14.49 20.25
N ALA A 849 19.85 -15.18 21.21
CA ALA A 849 20.47 -15.68 22.45
C ALA A 849 21.60 -16.72 22.26
N ASP A 850 21.83 -17.14 21.02
CA ASP A 850 22.79 -18.15 20.56
C ASP A 850 24.17 -17.60 20.17
N VAL A 851 24.35 -16.27 20.13
CA VAL A 851 25.66 -15.63 19.86
C VAL A 851 26.27 -15.11 21.16
N SER A 852 27.54 -15.44 21.42
CA SER A 852 28.22 -14.96 22.62
C SER A 852 28.38 -13.43 22.59
N PRO A 853 28.02 -12.71 23.67
CA PRO A 853 28.13 -11.26 23.73
C PRO A 853 29.58 -10.81 23.51
N THR A 854 29.81 -9.98 22.49
CA THR A 854 31.12 -9.39 22.23
C THR A 854 31.31 -8.18 23.15
N PRO A 855 32.41 -8.10 23.92
CA PRO A 855 32.68 -6.97 24.80
C PRO A 855 32.62 -5.64 24.06
N ALA A 856 31.98 -4.64 24.66
CA ALA A 856 32.00 -3.29 24.10
C ALA A 856 33.43 -2.72 24.13
N GLN A 857 33.90 -2.19 23.00
CA GLN A 857 35.15 -1.44 22.91
C GLN A 857 34.81 -0.02 22.44
N GLU A 858 35.39 1.00 23.09
CA GLU A 858 35.16 2.40 22.72
C GLU A 858 35.61 2.66 21.27
N PHE A 859 36.85 2.23 20.93
CA PHE A 859 37.38 2.23 19.58
C PHE A 859 38.13 0.93 19.29
N PRO A 860 38.15 0.45 18.03
CA PRO A 860 38.90 -0.73 17.67
C PRO A 860 40.42 -0.55 17.86
N ALA A 861 41.12 -1.64 18.21
CA ALA A 861 42.56 -1.63 18.45
C ALA A 861 43.41 -1.19 17.23
N TRP A 862 42.86 -1.26 16.01
CA TRP A 862 43.53 -0.83 14.78
C TRP A 862 43.43 0.68 14.52
N MET A 863 42.69 1.45 15.33
CA MET A 863 42.69 2.91 15.25
C MET A 863 43.80 3.50 16.14
N PRO A 864 44.90 4.03 15.59
CA PRO A 864 45.99 4.60 16.39
C PRO A 864 45.54 5.89 17.11
N SER A 865 46.00 6.09 18.34
CA SER A 865 45.88 7.39 19.02
C SER A 865 46.99 8.35 18.56
N GLY A 866 46.75 9.65 18.67
CA GLY A 866 47.69 10.73 18.33
C GLY A 866 47.94 10.94 16.84
N SER A 867 47.07 10.44 15.94
CA SER A 867 47.26 10.59 14.50
C SER A 867 47.02 12.03 14.00
N SER A 868 47.70 12.42 12.91
CA SER A 868 47.49 13.71 12.22
C SER A 868 46.13 13.81 11.51
N LYS A 869 45.40 12.70 11.32
CA LYS A 869 44.08 12.68 10.68
C LYS A 869 42.99 12.19 11.61
N CYS A 870 41.80 12.78 11.51
CA CYS A 870 40.70 12.55 12.46
C CYS A 870 40.25 11.09 12.55
N LEU A 871 40.22 10.37 11.42
CA LEU A 871 39.67 9.03 11.28
C LEU A 871 40.73 7.99 10.89
N LYS A 872 42.02 8.26 11.13
CA LYS A 872 43.09 7.32 10.77
C LYS A 872 42.82 5.95 11.38
N GLY A 873 42.82 4.92 10.53
CA GLY A 873 42.59 3.53 10.91
C GLY A 873 41.13 3.09 10.91
N LEU A 874 40.14 3.97 10.73
CA LEU A 874 38.74 3.55 10.57
C LEU A 874 38.60 2.70 9.30
N ARG A 875 38.12 1.46 9.41
CA ARG A 875 38.07 0.51 8.28
C ARG A 875 36.70 0.51 7.60
N VAL A 876 36.67 0.81 6.30
CA VAL A 876 35.43 0.92 5.53
C VAL A 876 35.45 -0.02 4.34
N VAL A 877 34.46 -0.90 4.24
CA VAL A 877 34.16 -1.62 2.99
C VAL A 877 33.06 -0.86 2.27
N GLU A 878 33.33 -0.41 1.06
CA GLU A 878 32.36 0.29 0.23
C GLU A 878 31.97 -0.56 -0.98
N MET A 879 30.69 -0.86 -1.13
CA MET A 879 30.10 -1.45 -2.33
C MET A 879 29.10 -0.47 -2.93
N SER A 880 29.61 0.48 -3.70
CA SER A 880 28.80 1.60 -4.18
C SER A 880 29.22 2.09 -5.56
N ARG A 881 28.37 2.92 -6.19
CA ARG A 881 28.55 3.42 -7.57
C ARG A 881 27.94 4.81 -7.74
N VAL A 882 28.32 5.49 -8.81
CA VAL A 882 27.81 6.83 -9.20
C VAL A 882 28.30 7.89 -8.23
N ILE A 883 27.45 8.72 -7.60
CA ILE A 883 27.91 9.90 -6.84
C ILE A 883 27.68 9.77 -5.34
N ALA A 884 26.43 9.62 -4.93
CA ALA A 884 26.05 9.85 -3.54
C ALA A 884 26.72 8.92 -2.52
N ALA A 885 26.65 7.61 -2.73
CA ALA A 885 27.30 6.65 -1.83
C ALA A 885 28.84 6.69 -1.93
N PRO A 886 29.46 6.80 -3.14
CA PRO A 886 30.90 6.98 -3.24
C PRO A 886 31.42 8.24 -2.55
N LEU A 887 30.64 9.32 -2.52
CA LEU A 887 31.04 10.53 -1.81
C LEU A 887 31.22 10.28 -0.31
N CYS A 888 30.39 9.42 0.31
CA CYS A 888 30.55 9.07 1.72
C CYS A 888 31.93 8.45 2.01
N GLY A 889 32.36 7.45 1.23
CA GLY A 889 33.69 6.86 1.40
C GLY A 889 34.82 7.82 1.05
N ARG A 890 34.65 8.67 0.02
CA ARG A 890 35.64 9.71 -0.30
C ARG A 890 35.82 10.70 0.85
N THR A 891 34.73 11.12 1.50
CA THR A 891 34.76 12.01 2.67
C THR A 891 35.41 11.34 3.87
N LEU A 892 35.07 10.07 4.18
CA LEU A 892 35.73 9.32 5.24
C LEU A 892 37.24 9.19 5.00
N ALA A 893 37.66 8.92 3.75
CA ALA A 893 39.06 8.84 3.37
C ALA A 893 39.80 10.19 3.44
N ALA A 894 39.12 11.31 3.13
CA ALA A 894 39.68 12.65 3.27
C ALA A 894 40.10 12.95 4.72
N HIS A 895 39.40 12.34 5.69
CA HIS A 895 39.71 12.41 7.11
C HIS A 895 40.58 11.23 7.61
N GLY A 896 41.10 10.37 6.72
CA GLY A 896 42.10 9.36 7.02
C GLY A 896 41.60 7.91 7.17
N ALA A 897 40.32 7.63 6.96
CA ALA A 897 39.80 6.25 6.97
C ALA A 897 40.45 5.38 5.88
N ASP A 898 40.66 4.10 6.16
CA ASP A 898 41.08 3.10 5.16
C ASP A 898 39.83 2.56 4.45
N VAL A 899 39.60 3.04 3.22
CA VAL A 899 38.41 2.72 2.44
C VAL A 899 38.76 1.75 1.31
N VAL A 900 38.25 0.53 1.42
CA VAL A 900 38.32 -0.50 0.38
C VAL A 900 37.03 -0.45 -0.44
N TRP A 901 37.13 0.07 -1.65
CA TRP A 901 36.05 0.09 -2.63
C TRP A 901 36.04 -1.22 -3.42
N VAL A 902 35.03 -2.03 -3.15
CA VAL A 902 34.83 -3.34 -3.78
C VAL A 902 33.88 -3.19 -4.96
N THR A 903 34.39 -3.49 -6.15
CA THR A 903 33.59 -3.63 -7.38
C THR A 903 33.61 -5.10 -7.85
N SER A 904 32.94 -5.40 -8.96
CA SER A 904 33.03 -6.71 -9.62
C SER A 904 33.77 -6.57 -10.96
N PRO A 905 34.55 -7.58 -11.40
CA PRO A 905 35.11 -7.62 -12.76
C PRO A 905 34.06 -7.51 -13.87
N SER A 906 32.80 -7.85 -13.58
CA SER A 906 31.68 -7.77 -14.55
C SER A 906 30.98 -6.41 -14.59
N LEU A 907 31.39 -5.44 -13.75
CA LEU A 907 30.81 -4.10 -13.72
C LEU A 907 31.71 -3.10 -14.45
N PRO A 908 31.16 -2.22 -15.31
CA PRO A 908 31.97 -1.25 -16.06
C PRO A 908 32.52 -0.15 -15.15
N ASP A 909 33.71 0.35 -15.47
CA ASP A 909 34.28 1.59 -14.95
C ASP A 909 33.47 2.81 -15.45
N LEU A 910 33.39 3.88 -14.65
CA LEU A 910 32.76 5.16 -14.99
C LEU A 910 33.79 6.28 -14.93
N PRO A 911 34.66 6.42 -15.95
CA PRO A 911 35.79 7.35 -15.91
C PRO A 911 35.43 8.79 -15.53
N ALA A 912 34.28 9.29 -15.97
CA ALA A 912 33.86 10.65 -15.66
C ALA A 912 33.70 10.90 -14.14
N ILE A 913 33.26 9.90 -13.39
CA ILE A 913 32.85 10.03 -11.99
C ILE A 913 33.84 9.33 -11.06
N ASP A 914 34.26 8.11 -11.40
CA ASP A 914 35.11 7.25 -10.57
C ASP A 914 36.50 7.85 -10.34
N ARG A 915 36.97 8.72 -11.24
CA ARG A 915 38.27 9.40 -11.09
C ARG A 915 38.26 10.44 -9.98
N ASP A 916 37.16 11.15 -9.78
CA ASP A 916 37.07 12.07 -8.64
C ASP A 916 36.63 11.33 -7.37
N LEU A 917 35.62 10.46 -7.46
CA LEU A 917 35.07 9.79 -6.29
C LEU A 917 35.87 8.59 -5.79
N GLY A 918 36.88 8.14 -6.56
CA GLY A 918 37.87 7.16 -6.13
C GLY A 918 39.02 7.76 -5.31
N ARG A 919 39.10 9.10 -5.15
CA ARG A 919 40.15 9.75 -4.34
C ARG A 919 40.06 9.29 -2.89
N GLY A 920 41.20 8.86 -2.36
CA GLY A 920 41.35 8.31 -1.01
C GLY A 920 41.06 6.83 -0.87
N LYS A 921 40.61 6.14 -1.92
CA LYS A 921 40.14 4.75 -1.83
C LYS A 921 41.10 3.78 -2.50
N ARG A 922 41.19 2.58 -1.93
CA ARG A 922 41.78 1.40 -2.58
C ARG A 922 40.71 0.66 -3.35
N THR A 923 41.01 0.19 -4.55
CA THR A 923 40.02 -0.43 -5.46
C THR A 923 40.31 -1.91 -5.68
N VAL A 924 39.35 -2.75 -5.32
CA VAL A 924 39.44 -4.20 -5.40
C VAL A 924 38.28 -4.71 -6.26
N GLN A 925 38.54 -5.72 -7.08
CA GLN A 925 37.50 -6.45 -7.80
C GLN A 925 37.27 -7.83 -7.18
N LEU A 926 36.05 -8.09 -6.71
CA LEU A 926 35.60 -9.38 -6.18
C LEU A 926 34.27 -9.76 -6.83
N ASP A 927 34.22 -10.94 -7.44
CA ASP A 927 32.96 -11.48 -7.96
C ASP A 927 32.25 -12.28 -6.87
N ILE A 928 31.24 -11.68 -6.24
CA ILE A 928 30.50 -12.31 -5.12
C ILE A 928 29.71 -13.57 -5.54
N GLN A 929 29.62 -13.87 -6.84
CA GLN A 929 29.07 -15.14 -7.32
C GLN A 929 30.08 -16.28 -7.20
N LYS A 930 31.39 -15.97 -7.16
CA LYS A 930 32.45 -16.94 -6.91
C LYS A 930 32.59 -17.15 -5.40
N PRO A 931 32.48 -18.39 -4.90
CA PRO A 931 32.59 -18.68 -3.46
C PRO A 931 33.88 -18.16 -2.82
N GLU A 932 35.00 -18.22 -3.54
CA GLU A 932 36.31 -17.77 -3.04
C GLU A 932 36.37 -16.25 -2.85
N ASP A 933 35.89 -15.48 -3.83
CA ASP A 933 35.82 -14.02 -3.76
C ASP A 933 34.79 -13.57 -2.72
N LYS A 934 33.64 -14.26 -2.64
CA LYS A 934 32.67 -14.03 -1.56
C LYS A 934 33.30 -14.27 -0.19
N ALA A 935 34.11 -15.32 -0.04
CA ALA A 935 34.82 -15.60 1.21
C ALA A 935 35.87 -14.51 1.52
N ARG A 936 36.56 -13.95 0.52
CA ARG A 936 37.46 -12.79 0.67
C ARG A 936 36.69 -11.55 1.15
N LEU A 937 35.56 -11.24 0.53
CA LEU A 937 34.69 -10.13 0.96
C LEU A 937 34.20 -10.32 2.40
N LEU A 938 33.73 -11.52 2.76
CA LEU A 938 33.28 -11.79 4.12
C LEU A 938 34.40 -11.67 5.16
N ARG A 939 35.67 -11.94 4.80
CA ARG A 939 36.82 -11.69 5.69
C ARG A 939 37.04 -10.20 5.96
N LEU A 940 36.91 -9.36 4.92
CA LEU A 940 36.94 -7.91 5.09
C LEU A 940 35.78 -7.44 5.97
N LEU A 941 34.55 -7.87 5.67
CA LEU A 941 33.34 -7.46 6.41
C LEU A 941 33.34 -7.89 7.88
N ARG A 942 34.00 -9.00 8.23
CA ARG A 942 34.19 -9.43 9.63
C ARG A 942 35.03 -8.47 10.46
N THR A 943 35.85 -7.64 9.83
CA THR A 943 36.85 -6.79 10.50
C THR A 943 36.76 -5.32 10.10
N CYS A 944 35.72 -4.93 9.35
CA CYS A 944 35.44 -3.54 9.04
C CYS A 944 34.66 -2.86 10.16
N ASP A 945 34.78 -1.54 10.25
CA ASP A 945 33.92 -0.71 11.10
C ASP A 945 32.61 -0.35 10.40
N VAL A 946 32.71 -0.05 9.10
CA VAL A 946 31.60 0.46 8.29
C VAL A 946 31.48 -0.36 7.02
N PHE A 947 30.27 -0.79 6.71
CA PHE A 947 29.88 -1.29 5.40
C PHE A 947 28.95 -0.28 4.71
N ALA A 948 29.44 0.37 3.67
CA ALA A 948 28.70 1.39 2.93
C ALA A 948 28.22 0.86 1.57
N GLN A 949 26.95 1.08 1.24
CA GLN A 949 26.35 0.58 0.01
C GLN A 949 25.32 1.54 -0.59
N GLY A 950 25.25 1.57 -1.93
CA GLY A 950 24.38 2.46 -2.71
C GLY A 950 23.37 1.73 -3.61
N PHE A 951 23.03 0.48 -3.28
CA PHE A 951 22.06 -0.33 -4.00
C PHE A 951 20.66 -0.19 -3.42
N ARG A 952 19.65 -0.53 -4.23
CA ARG A 952 18.26 -0.58 -3.78
C ARG A 952 18.11 -1.44 -2.52
N PRO A 953 17.27 -1.04 -1.55
CA PRO A 953 16.91 -1.85 -0.40
C PRO A 953 16.65 -3.32 -0.78
N GLY A 954 17.30 -4.25 -0.07
CA GLY A 954 17.21 -5.69 -0.32
C GLY A 954 18.15 -6.26 -1.41
N SER A 955 18.80 -5.43 -2.25
CA SER A 955 19.58 -5.94 -3.38
C SER A 955 20.80 -6.79 -3.00
N LEU A 956 21.50 -6.44 -1.92
CA LEU A 956 22.63 -7.24 -1.44
C LEU A 956 22.19 -8.34 -0.47
N ALA A 957 21.01 -8.21 0.13
CA ALA A 957 20.43 -9.25 0.99
C ALA A 957 20.18 -10.55 0.20
N SER A 958 19.76 -10.47 -1.06
CA SER A 958 19.63 -11.64 -1.94
C SER A 958 20.95 -12.37 -2.22
N HIS A 959 22.10 -11.76 -1.90
CA HIS A 959 23.43 -12.36 -2.01
C HIS A 959 24.00 -12.79 -0.65
N GLY A 960 23.20 -12.79 0.43
CA GLY A 960 23.63 -13.17 1.78
C GLY A 960 24.43 -12.07 2.49
N LEU A 961 24.20 -10.81 2.11
CA LEU A 961 24.79 -9.62 2.74
C LEU A 961 23.68 -8.76 3.38
N SER A 962 22.69 -9.40 4.01
CA SER A 962 21.63 -8.68 4.72
C SER A 962 22.14 -8.11 6.04
N PRO A 963 21.44 -7.10 6.62
CA PRO A 963 21.84 -6.55 7.90
C PRO A 963 21.91 -7.56 9.05
N ALA A 964 20.98 -8.52 9.08
CA ALA A 964 20.99 -9.55 10.10
C ALA A 964 22.20 -10.50 9.92
N GLU A 965 22.54 -10.89 8.69
CA GLU A 965 23.66 -11.80 8.41
C GLU A 965 25.02 -11.16 8.72
N LEU A 966 25.22 -9.91 8.31
CA LEU A 966 26.47 -9.21 8.56
C LEU A 966 26.66 -8.90 10.05
N ALA A 967 25.59 -8.56 10.79
CA ALA A 967 25.65 -8.36 12.23
C ALA A 967 26.00 -9.64 13.02
N LYS A 968 25.67 -10.83 12.50
CA LYS A 968 26.12 -12.11 13.09
C LYS A 968 27.63 -12.31 12.98
N GLY A 969 28.20 -11.93 11.84
CA GLY A 969 29.64 -12.06 11.58
C GLY A 969 30.49 -10.92 12.17
N ASN A 970 29.89 -9.75 12.35
CA ASN A 970 30.51 -8.56 12.91
C ASN A 970 29.49 -7.77 13.75
N PRO A 971 29.35 -8.07 15.05
CA PRO A 971 28.37 -7.44 15.92
C PRO A 971 28.53 -5.94 16.16
N GLY A 972 29.67 -5.36 15.78
CA GLY A 972 29.92 -3.91 15.90
C GLY A 972 29.74 -3.14 14.59
N ILE A 973 29.35 -3.81 13.49
CA ILE A 973 29.32 -3.20 12.17
C ILE A 973 28.30 -2.06 12.07
N ILE A 974 28.69 -0.99 11.36
CA ILE A 974 27.80 0.10 10.97
C ILE A 974 27.45 -0.06 9.48
N MET A 975 26.16 -0.20 9.18
CA MET A 975 25.66 -0.37 7.83
C MET A 975 25.11 0.94 7.30
N ALA A 976 25.80 1.52 6.34
CA ALA A 976 25.45 2.77 5.72
C ALA A 976 24.77 2.52 4.37
N ASN A 977 23.46 2.76 4.31
CA ASN A 977 22.65 2.54 3.13
C ASN A 977 22.27 3.88 2.48
N LEU A 978 22.51 3.97 1.18
CA LEU A 978 22.02 5.07 0.36
C LEU A 978 21.09 4.54 -0.72
N SER A 979 19.91 5.17 -0.84
CA SER A 979 18.89 4.81 -1.82
C SER A 979 18.24 6.04 -2.45
N ALA A 980 17.51 5.87 -3.55
CA ALA A 980 16.83 6.99 -4.19
C ALA A 980 15.61 7.46 -3.39
N PHE A 981 14.74 6.53 -2.97
CA PHE A 981 13.43 6.84 -2.39
C PHE A 981 13.31 6.49 -0.89
N GLY A 982 14.35 5.93 -0.29
CA GLY A 982 14.36 5.53 1.11
C GLY A 982 13.90 4.08 1.33
N PRO A 983 14.05 3.56 2.56
CA PRO A 983 13.72 2.18 2.89
C PRO A 983 12.22 1.91 3.06
N ARG A 984 11.37 2.94 2.97
CA ARG A 984 9.92 2.89 3.20
C ARG A 984 9.14 3.34 1.95
N GLY A 985 7.91 2.88 1.85
CA GLY A 985 6.96 3.27 0.78
C GLY A 985 7.09 2.42 -0.49
N PRO A 986 6.12 2.57 -1.41
CA PRO A 986 5.97 1.70 -2.58
C PRO A 986 7.10 1.81 -3.61
N TRP A 987 7.92 2.87 -3.55
CA TRP A 987 9.05 3.07 -4.46
C TRP A 987 10.39 2.71 -3.82
N SER A 988 10.41 2.16 -2.61
CA SER A 988 11.63 1.74 -1.91
C SER A 988 12.51 0.80 -2.75
N GLY A 989 11.91 -0.12 -3.50
CA GLY A 989 12.62 -1.05 -4.39
C GLY A 989 13.00 -0.50 -5.76
N ARG A 990 12.63 0.74 -6.11
CA ARG A 990 12.85 1.31 -7.46
C ARG A 990 14.26 1.90 -7.62
N ARG A 991 14.74 1.92 -8.86
CA ARG A 991 16.01 2.58 -9.23
C ARG A 991 15.79 4.08 -9.30
N GLY A 992 16.78 4.87 -8.88
CA GLY A 992 16.71 6.31 -9.05
C GLY A 992 18.07 6.95 -9.06
N TYR A 993 18.09 8.17 -9.56
CA TYR A 993 19.24 9.05 -9.69
C TYR A 993 18.78 10.46 -9.30
N ASP A 994 19.68 11.33 -8.86
CA ASP A 994 19.35 12.69 -8.45
C ASP A 994 18.44 13.40 -9.47
N SER A 995 18.86 13.48 -10.74
CA SER A 995 18.05 14.07 -11.80
C SER A 995 16.63 13.47 -11.96
N LEU A 996 16.43 12.18 -11.67
CA LEU A 996 15.11 11.55 -11.72
C LEU A 996 14.26 11.91 -10.49
N VAL A 997 14.88 11.96 -9.32
CA VAL A 997 14.21 12.43 -8.08
C VAL A 997 13.82 13.90 -8.23
N GLN A 998 14.68 14.74 -8.80
CA GLN A 998 14.32 16.12 -9.13
C GLN A 998 13.08 16.22 -10.03
N ALA A 999 12.99 15.34 -11.03
CA ALA A 999 11.89 15.35 -11.99
C ALA A 999 10.57 14.84 -11.38
N CYS A 1000 10.60 13.71 -10.68
CA CYS A 1000 9.39 13.10 -10.14
C CYS A 1000 8.88 13.81 -8.89
N ALA A 1001 9.75 14.55 -8.18
CA ALA A 1001 9.41 15.18 -6.90
C ALA A 1001 9.07 16.68 -6.99
N GLY A 1002 8.83 17.23 -8.18
CA GLY A 1002 8.43 18.64 -8.32
C GLY A 1002 9.55 19.65 -8.42
N MET A 1003 10.81 19.27 -8.15
CA MET A 1003 11.93 20.22 -8.10
C MET A 1003 12.17 20.89 -9.45
N ASN A 1004 12.20 20.13 -10.55
CA ASN A 1004 12.48 20.71 -11.86
C ASN A 1004 11.33 21.61 -12.36
N VAL A 1005 10.09 21.31 -12.02
CA VAL A 1005 8.94 22.17 -12.36
C VAL A 1005 9.03 23.47 -11.56
N SER A 1006 9.25 23.40 -10.25
CA SER A 1006 9.41 24.57 -9.39
C SER A 1006 10.58 25.47 -9.84
N GLU A 1007 11.72 24.87 -10.19
CA GLU A 1007 12.89 25.61 -10.68
C GLU A 1007 12.59 26.35 -11.99
N ALA A 1008 11.81 25.74 -12.89
CA ALA A 1008 11.40 26.37 -14.16
C ALA A 1008 10.39 27.50 -13.94
N GLU A 1009 9.43 27.31 -13.02
CA GLU A 1009 8.45 28.34 -12.63
C GLU A 1009 9.15 29.59 -12.07
N HIS A 1010 10.17 29.44 -11.22
CA HIS A 1010 10.94 30.55 -10.68
C HIS A 1010 11.81 31.26 -11.73
N ALA A 1011 12.35 30.52 -12.70
CA ALA A 1011 13.11 31.11 -13.79
C ALA A 1011 12.24 31.95 -14.73
N GLY A 1012 10.94 31.63 -14.86
CA GLY A 1012 9.98 32.45 -15.60
C GLY A 1012 10.11 32.40 -17.13
N ASN A 1013 10.93 31.50 -17.68
CA ASN A 1013 11.21 31.41 -19.12
C ASN A 1013 10.23 30.52 -19.92
N GLY A 1014 9.17 30.00 -19.29
CA GLY A 1014 8.20 29.11 -19.92
C GLY A 1014 8.69 27.68 -20.22
N GLU A 1015 9.82 27.28 -19.62
CA GLU A 1015 10.34 25.91 -19.70
C GLU A 1015 9.44 24.95 -18.89
N ALA A 1016 9.27 23.70 -19.34
CA ALA A 1016 8.48 22.71 -18.60
C ALA A 1016 9.23 22.19 -17.35
N ALA A 1017 10.57 22.16 -17.41
CA ALA A 1017 11.41 21.68 -16.32
C ALA A 1017 12.82 22.26 -16.45
N ARG A 1018 13.41 22.68 -15.33
CA ARG A 1018 14.78 23.20 -15.25
C ARG A 1018 15.61 22.37 -14.27
N PRO A 1019 16.73 21.76 -14.68
CA PRO A 1019 17.60 21.03 -13.77
C PRO A 1019 18.35 21.99 -12.82
N MET A 1020 18.63 21.54 -11.60
CA MET A 1020 19.55 22.25 -10.70
C MET A 1020 20.98 22.31 -11.31
N PRO A 1021 21.81 23.30 -10.95
CA PRO A 1021 23.16 23.49 -11.52
C PRO A 1021 24.15 22.35 -11.19
N CYS A 1022 23.81 21.48 -10.23
CA CYS A 1022 24.61 20.33 -9.83
C CYS A 1022 23.71 19.16 -9.37
N GLN A 1023 24.31 17.98 -9.12
CA GLN A 1023 23.61 16.87 -8.45
C GLN A 1023 23.60 17.12 -6.92
N ALA A 1024 22.87 18.16 -6.50
CA ALA A 1024 22.87 18.61 -5.10
C ALA A 1024 22.33 17.56 -4.13
N LEU A 1025 21.38 16.71 -4.56
CA LEU A 1025 20.82 15.65 -3.73
C LEU A 1025 21.85 14.54 -3.52
N ASP A 1026 22.58 14.17 -4.57
CA ASP A 1026 23.64 13.16 -4.48
C ASP A 1026 24.76 13.62 -3.54
N HIS A 1027 25.26 14.85 -3.73
CA HIS A 1027 26.35 15.39 -2.91
C HIS A 1027 25.96 15.54 -1.44
N ALA A 1028 24.82 16.18 -1.16
CA ALA A 1028 24.37 16.33 0.22
C ALA A 1028 24.07 14.97 0.88
N ALA A 1029 23.49 14.01 0.16
CA ALA A 1029 23.24 12.68 0.69
C ALA A 1029 24.53 11.94 1.07
N GLY A 1030 25.61 12.11 0.31
CA GLY A 1030 26.91 11.52 0.64
C GLY A 1030 27.50 12.07 1.94
N TYR A 1031 27.53 13.39 2.10
CA TYR A 1031 28.00 14.01 3.35
C TYR A 1031 27.09 13.69 4.54
N PHE A 1032 25.78 13.69 4.36
CA PHE A 1032 24.82 13.28 5.38
C PHE A 1032 24.98 11.81 5.79
N LEU A 1033 25.27 10.92 4.84
CA LEU A 1033 25.58 9.52 5.14
C LEU A 1033 26.88 9.42 5.96
N THR A 1034 27.91 10.20 5.64
CA THR A 1034 29.13 10.29 6.45
C THR A 1034 28.82 10.78 7.87
N THR A 1035 28.03 11.83 8.03
CA THR A 1035 27.62 12.33 9.35
C THR A 1035 26.86 11.25 10.14
N GLY A 1036 25.92 10.54 9.52
CA GLY A 1036 25.19 9.45 10.16
C GLY A 1036 26.08 8.28 10.56
N VAL A 1037 27.06 7.90 9.72
CA VAL A 1037 28.09 6.90 10.04
C VAL A 1037 28.87 7.32 11.28
N LEU A 1038 29.39 8.55 11.29
CA LEU A 1038 30.20 9.03 12.40
C LEU A 1038 29.37 9.25 13.68
N ALA A 1039 28.08 9.56 13.55
CA ALA A 1039 27.16 9.56 14.68
C ALA A 1039 26.95 8.14 15.25
N ALA A 1040 26.84 7.13 14.40
CA ALA A 1040 26.80 5.73 14.85
C ALA A 1040 28.13 5.29 15.50
N VAL A 1041 29.29 5.70 14.96
CA VAL A 1041 30.60 5.47 15.61
C VAL A 1041 30.64 6.12 16.99
N TYR A 1042 30.21 7.38 17.09
CA TYR A 1042 30.15 8.11 18.36
C TYR A 1042 29.26 7.40 19.37
N ARG A 1043 28.04 7.00 18.98
CA ARG A 1043 27.10 6.27 19.83
C ARG A 1043 27.64 4.92 20.28
N ARG A 1044 28.31 4.18 19.39
CA ARG A 1044 28.98 2.92 19.71
C ARG A 1044 30.07 3.13 20.76
N ALA A 1045 30.90 4.16 20.59
CA ALA A 1045 31.96 4.51 21.54
C ALA A 1045 31.39 4.95 22.90
N ALA A 1046 30.40 5.85 22.91
CA ALA A 1046 29.76 6.34 24.12
C ALA A 1046 28.99 5.23 24.87
N ALA A 1047 28.37 4.30 24.15
CA ALA A 1047 27.68 3.15 24.75
C ALA A 1047 28.65 2.14 25.37
N ALA A 1048 29.89 2.02 24.86
CA ALA A 1048 30.89 1.12 25.44
C ALA A 1048 31.29 1.49 26.87
N SER A 1049 31.15 2.77 27.25
CA SER A 1049 31.36 3.22 28.63
C SER A 1049 30.17 2.89 29.56
N ALA A 1050 29.01 2.47 29.03
CA ALA A 1050 27.76 2.24 29.77
C ALA A 1050 27.19 0.81 29.67
N SER A 1051 27.56 0.04 28.63
CA SER A 1051 27.07 -1.31 28.35
C SER A 1051 28.22 -2.31 28.20
N ALA A 1052 28.02 -3.55 28.62
CA ALA A 1052 29.02 -4.62 28.50
C ALA A 1052 29.12 -5.20 27.08
N THR A 1053 28.20 -4.86 26.16
CA THR A 1053 28.10 -5.49 24.83
C THR A 1053 28.09 -4.48 23.69
N THR A 1054 28.80 -4.80 22.59
CA THR A 1054 28.77 -4.02 21.35
C THR A 1054 27.45 -4.25 20.58
N GLN A 1055 27.02 -3.25 19.81
CA GLN A 1055 25.80 -3.30 19.01
C GLN A 1055 26.05 -2.81 17.58
N ALA A 1056 25.41 -3.46 16.61
CA ALA A 1056 25.44 -3.08 15.21
C ALA A 1056 24.42 -1.97 14.93
N TRP A 1057 24.74 -1.09 13.99
CA TRP A 1057 23.92 0.08 13.65
C TRP A 1057 23.58 0.10 12.17
N ARG A 1058 22.41 0.68 11.86
CA ARG A 1058 21.98 0.99 10.50
C ARG A 1058 21.83 2.50 10.35
N VAL A 1059 22.39 3.03 9.26
CA VAL A 1059 22.28 4.43 8.86
C VAL A 1059 21.64 4.45 7.48
N ASP A 1060 20.49 5.09 7.34
CA ASP A 1060 19.76 5.19 6.08
C ASP A 1060 19.66 6.67 5.65
N VAL A 1061 20.10 6.96 4.42
CA VAL A 1061 19.91 8.27 3.76
C VAL A 1061 19.28 8.03 2.39
N SER A 1062 18.41 8.93 1.95
CA SER A 1062 17.83 8.86 0.61
C SER A 1062 17.81 10.18 -0.12
N LEU A 1063 17.97 10.13 -1.44
CA LEU A 1063 17.93 11.32 -2.31
C LEU A 1063 16.59 12.06 -2.16
N ALA A 1064 15.48 11.33 -2.06
CA ALA A 1064 14.17 11.92 -1.85
C ALA A 1064 14.01 12.54 -0.44
N GLY A 1065 14.67 11.98 0.59
CA GLY A 1065 14.75 12.61 1.91
C GLY A 1065 15.55 13.91 1.89
N VAL A 1066 16.69 13.92 1.20
CA VAL A 1066 17.49 15.15 0.98
C VAL A 1066 16.72 16.18 0.17
N MET A 1067 15.98 15.75 -0.86
CA MET A 1067 15.09 16.62 -1.64
C MET A 1067 14.05 17.27 -0.74
N LYS A 1068 13.37 16.49 0.11
CA LYS A 1068 12.35 16.99 1.03
C LYS A 1068 12.95 17.99 2.03
N TYR A 1069 14.17 17.74 2.49
CA TYR A 1069 14.90 18.66 3.37
C TYR A 1069 15.28 19.95 2.64
N LEU A 1070 15.88 19.87 1.45
CA LEU A 1070 16.23 21.04 0.61
C LEU A 1070 15.00 21.89 0.28
N ARG A 1071 13.90 21.26 -0.13
CA ARG A 1071 12.62 21.94 -0.37
C ARG A 1071 12.15 22.72 0.87
N SER A 1072 12.34 22.15 2.06
CA SER A 1072 11.94 22.82 3.31
C SER A 1072 12.79 24.04 3.67
N LEU A 1073 14.02 24.17 3.14
CA LEU A 1073 14.86 25.37 3.32
C LEU A 1073 14.31 26.62 2.58
N GLY A 1074 13.25 26.44 1.80
CA GLY A 1074 12.66 27.46 0.95
C GLY A 1074 13.48 27.73 -0.31
N GLN A 1075 13.00 28.68 -1.10
CA GLN A 1075 13.62 29.14 -2.34
C GLN A 1075 13.86 30.65 -2.27
N TYR A 1076 14.82 31.14 -3.06
CA TYR A 1076 15.03 32.57 -3.25
C TYR A 1076 13.81 33.20 -3.96
N PRO A 1077 13.40 34.43 -3.61
CA PRO A 1077 12.23 35.07 -4.23
C PRO A 1077 12.40 35.30 -5.73
N GLY A 1078 11.42 34.84 -6.52
CA GLY A 1078 11.40 35.03 -7.97
C GLY A 1078 12.66 34.50 -8.65
N ALA A 1079 13.24 35.31 -9.55
CA ALA A 1079 14.43 34.92 -10.31
C ALA A 1079 15.77 35.23 -9.60
N THR A 1080 15.76 35.81 -8.40
CA THR A 1080 16.98 36.28 -7.71
C THR A 1080 17.96 35.13 -7.40
N GLY A 1081 17.45 33.92 -7.21
CA GLY A 1081 18.27 32.71 -7.03
C GLY A 1081 19.23 32.42 -8.19
N PHE A 1082 18.91 32.88 -9.40
CA PHE A 1082 19.70 32.64 -10.60
C PHE A 1082 20.81 33.68 -10.83
N GLU A 1083 20.93 34.70 -9.98
CA GLU A 1083 22.00 35.70 -10.04
C GLU A 1083 23.33 35.17 -9.47
N GLY A 1084 23.30 33.99 -8.84
CA GLY A 1084 24.48 33.32 -8.31
C GLY A 1084 25.51 32.95 -9.38
N ARG A 1085 26.79 33.02 -9.01
CA ARG A 1085 27.89 32.61 -9.90
C ARG A 1085 27.85 31.10 -10.16
N ASP A 1086 28.08 30.69 -11.41
CA ASP A 1086 28.32 29.28 -11.71
C ASP A 1086 29.81 28.94 -11.92
N TYR A 1087 30.12 27.66 -11.76
CA TYR A 1087 31.42 27.05 -12.02
C TYR A 1087 31.20 25.90 -13.00
N GLU A 1088 31.36 26.14 -14.29
CA GLU A 1088 31.08 25.15 -15.34
C GLU A 1088 32.33 24.35 -15.72
N ARG A 1089 33.50 24.97 -15.59
CA ARG A 1089 34.80 24.39 -15.94
C ARG A 1089 35.85 24.72 -14.90
N GLN A 1090 36.94 23.94 -14.88
CA GLN A 1090 38.03 24.12 -13.91
C GLN A 1090 38.60 25.55 -13.89
N GLY A 1091 38.64 26.24 -15.04
CA GLY A 1091 39.13 27.62 -15.12
C GLY A 1091 38.31 28.64 -14.33
N ASP A 1092 37.06 28.32 -13.99
CA ASP A 1092 36.19 29.20 -13.20
C ASP A 1092 36.47 29.07 -11.70
N VAL A 1093 37.17 28.00 -11.29
CA VAL A 1093 37.48 27.69 -9.88
C VAL A 1093 38.61 28.58 -9.37
N PRO A 1094 38.44 29.25 -8.21
CA PRO A 1094 39.51 30.04 -7.61
C PRO A 1094 40.80 29.22 -7.38
N PRO A 1095 42.00 29.74 -7.71
CA PRO A 1095 43.24 28.96 -7.72
C PRO A 1095 43.58 28.23 -6.42
N GLY A 1096 43.21 28.79 -5.26
CA GLY A 1096 43.49 28.22 -3.93
C GLY A 1096 42.66 26.98 -3.56
N LEU A 1097 41.60 26.69 -4.33
CA LEU A 1097 40.67 25.58 -4.03
C LEU A 1097 41.03 24.29 -4.78
N LEU A 1098 42.06 24.33 -5.62
CA LEU A 1098 42.52 23.20 -6.40
C LEU A 1098 43.80 22.61 -5.80
N GLU A 1099 43.99 21.32 -5.98
CA GLU A 1099 45.24 20.61 -5.73
C GLU A 1099 45.66 19.84 -6.97
N THR A 1100 46.94 19.46 -7.04
CA THR A 1100 47.49 18.69 -8.15
C THR A 1100 48.23 17.50 -7.59
N MET A 1101 47.82 16.31 -8.03
CA MET A 1101 48.32 15.03 -7.54
C MET A 1101 48.57 14.09 -8.72
N ASP A 1102 49.57 13.23 -8.60
CA ASP A 1102 49.78 12.16 -9.56
C ASP A 1102 48.85 10.99 -9.24
N THR A 1103 48.22 10.43 -10.29
CA THR A 1103 47.25 9.33 -10.18
C THR A 1103 47.67 8.18 -11.08
N GLY A 1104 47.03 7.02 -10.93
CA GLY A 1104 47.21 5.89 -11.86
C GLY A 1104 46.73 6.16 -13.29
N PHE A 1105 46.17 7.35 -13.56
CA PHE A 1105 45.66 7.75 -14.86
C PHE A 1105 46.39 8.97 -15.46
N GLY A 1106 47.37 9.54 -14.75
CA GLY A 1106 48.06 10.77 -15.13
C GLY A 1106 47.98 11.86 -14.06
N ARG A 1107 48.42 13.06 -14.41
CA ARG A 1107 48.46 14.20 -13.49
C ARG A 1107 47.08 14.82 -13.35
N MET A 1108 46.48 14.66 -12.18
CA MET A 1108 45.13 15.16 -11.88
C MET A 1108 45.21 16.52 -11.18
N ARG A 1109 44.44 17.49 -11.66
CA ARG A 1109 44.17 18.73 -10.94
C ARG A 1109 42.70 18.76 -10.57
N ALA A 1110 42.38 18.86 -9.28
CA ALA A 1110 41.03 18.64 -8.78
C ALA A 1110 40.72 19.52 -7.56
N VAL A 1111 39.43 19.62 -7.21
CA VAL A 1111 38.94 20.40 -6.07
C VAL A 1111 39.41 19.75 -4.76
N ARG A 1112 39.99 20.54 -3.86
CA ARG A 1112 40.32 20.15 -2.48
C ARG A 1112 39.05 19.94 -1.67
N HIS A 1113 39.09 19.11 -0.62
CA HIS A 1113 37.97 19.02 0.30
C HIS A 1113 37.67 20.40 0.95
N ALA A 1114 36.40 20.80 1.00
CA ALA A 1114 36.03 22.16 1.42
C ALA A 1114 36.15 22.46 2.93
N ALA A 1115 36.26 21.42 3.77
CA ALA A 1115 36.49 21.60 5.20
C ALA A 1115 37.97 21.53 5.58
N SER A 1116 38.37 22.37 6.54
CA SER A 1116 39.63 22.24 7.29
C SER A 1116 39.34 22.01 8.77
N VAL A 1117 40.19 21.24 9.45
CA VAL A 1117 40.09 20.94 10.89
C VAL A 1117 41.39 21.38 11.59
N GLU A 1118 41.29 22.20 12.63
CA GLU A 1118 42.46 22.74 13.34
C GLU A 1118 43.35 21.61 13.91
N GLY A 1119 44.64 21.63 13.58
CA GLY A 1119 45.59 20.61 14.06
C GLY A 1119 45.43 19.22 13.43
N CYS A 1120 44.54 19.05 12.45
CA CYS A 1120 44.35 17.80 11.71
C CYS A 1120 44.52 18.03 10.19
N GLU A 1121 45.14 17.09 9.51
CA GLU A 1121 45.24 17.08 8.06
C GLU A 1121 43.92 16.62 7.44
N VAL A 1122 43.44 17.35 6.43
CA VAL A 1122 42.26 16.98 5.62
C VAL A 1122 42.67 16.90 4.16
N GLY A 1123 42.37 15.78 3.51
CA GLY A 1123 42.74 15.51 2.13
C GLY A 1123 43.06 14.03 1.88
N TRP A 1124 43.28 13.68 0.63
CA TRP A 1124 43.45 12.28 0.21
C TRP A 1124 44.92 11.92 0.06
N GLU A 1125 45.31 10.76 0.60
CA GLU A 1125 46.67 10.19 0.44
C GLU A 1125 46.71 9.19 -0.72
N VAL A 1126 45.70 8.32 -0.81
CA VAL A 1126 45.57 7.35 -1.89
C VAL A 1126 44.92 8.03 -3.08
N MET A 1127 45.55 7.96 -4.25
CA MET A 1127 45.03 8.54 -5.47
C MET A 1127 44.36 7.49 -6.37
N PRO A 1128 43.36 7.89 -7.18
CA PRO A 1128 42.64 6.99 -8.07
C PRO A 1128 43.58 6.24 -9.01
N LYS A 1129 43.28 4.97 -9.26
CA LYS A 1129 44.01 4.08 -10.17
C LYS A 1129 43.03 3.07 -10.81
N PRO A 1130 43.45 2.30 -11.84
CA PRO A 1130 42.57 1.34 -12.51
C PRO A 1130 41.85 0.40 -11.52
N LEU A 1131 40.59 0.07 -11.79
CA LEU A 1131 39.81 -0.81 -10.92
C LEU A 1131 40.53 -2.16 -10.72
N GLY A 1132 40.60 -2.64 -9.48
CA GLY A 1132 41.27 -3.90 -9.15
C GLY A 1132 42.80 -3.80 -9.01
N SER A 1133 43.36 -2.60 -8.89
CA SER A 1133 44.81 -2.40 -8.67
C SER A 1133 45.27 -2.66 -7.22
N ASP A 1134 44.37 -2.99 -6.30
CA ASP A 1134 44.68 -3.28 -4.90
C ASP A 1134 44.26 -4.70 -4.49
N GLU A 1135 44.92 -5.21 -3.45
CA GLU A 1135 44.52 -6.45 -2.77
C GLU A 1135 43.43 -6.21 -1.71
N PRO A 1136 42.52 -7.18 -1.48
CA PRO A 1136 41.47 -7.13 -0.45
C PRO A 1136 42.02 -7.38 0.96
N GLU A 1137 42.90 -6.52 1.43
CA GLU A 1137 43.50 -6.54 2.76
C GLU A 1137 43.46 -5.14 3.40
N TRP A 1138 43.63 -5.03 4.72
CA TRP A 1138 43.70 -3.74 5.43
C TRP A 1138 45.13 -3.20 5.47
N LEU A 1139 45.29 -1.87 5.55
CA LEU A 1139 46.59 -1.21 5.72
C LEU A 1139 47.18 -1.35 7.13
#